data_AF-A0A8X7XZR8-F1
#
_entry.id   AF-A0A8X7XZR8-F1
#
_cell.length_a   1.000
_cell.length_b   1.000
_cell.length_c   1.000
_cell.angle_alpha   90.00
_cell.angle_beta   90.00
_cell.angle_gamma   90.00
#
_symmetry.space_group_name_H-M   'P 1'
#
loop_
_entity.id
_entity.type
_entity.pdbx_description
1 polymer ?
#
loop_
_entity_poly.entity_id
_entity_poly.type
_entity_poly.pdbx_seq_one_letter_code
_entity_poly.pdbx_strand_id
1 'polypeptide(L)'
;MAGNDWINSYLEAILDVDPGIDDAKSSLLLRERGRFSPTRYFVEEVITGFDETDLHRSWLRAAAMKSTQERNTRLENMCWRIWNLARKKKQLEGEEAQRIAKRHLERERGRKEATADMSEDLSEGEKGDVPGDLSAHGGSVRGRMPRISSVDVMENWANQHKEKKLYIVKYVVELARALGTMPGVYRVDLLTRQVSAPDVDWSYGEPTEMLNLISSENLTGELGESSGAYIIRIPFGPKDKYIRKELLWPYIPEFGRQSREEVNATYKIMRRIEAEELTLDASEIIITSTKQEIEEQWRLYDGFDPVLERKLRARIKRGVSCHGRFMPRTVVIPPGMEFHHITPHDGDSDGEEEKNKDHPASPDPPIWSEIMRFFSNPRKPMILALARPDPKKNITTLVKAFGECRPLRELANLTLIMGNRDDIDEMSGANASYLLSIIKLVDKYDLYGQVAYPKHHKQSDVPDIYRLAAKTKGVFINPAYIEPFGLTLIEAAAYGLPMVATKNGGPVDIHRVLDNGLLVDPHDQQSIADALLKLVSDKQLWARCRQNGLKNIHLFSWPEHCKAYLARIASCKPRQPQWQKIEEGFQNSESDSPGDSLRDMHDLSLNLKLSLDGEKTESGNLDNSLDNEDNAVDGKYKLENAVLTLTKGAVGGLRKDGAKERADNNTSSSKFPSLRRRKHIFVIAADCDTTSDFLEILKMVVEVANENSAGLIGFILSTAMTISEINSLLNSGGLNPLDFDAFICNSGSNLYYPSSSSDYSGLPFVLDLDYHSQIEYRWGAEGLRKTLVRWAISVNDKNGQGKIVEEDEPRSSSYCFALKVKDLSLIPPVKELRKLMRIQALRCNVIYCQQGAQINVIPVLASRSQALRYLYVRWGTDLSNIVLFTGECGDTDYEGLLGGLHKTVVLKGVGSSSLKLHANRGYPLEDVAPFDNPNFVQAGGCNAEDIKESLEKLGILKG
;
A
#
# COMPACT_ATOMS: atom_id res chain seq x y z
N MET A 1 32.11 -19.48 32.28
CA MET A 1 32.86 -19.20 31.03
C MET A 1 32.05 -19.78 29.88
N ALA A 2 31.25 -18.95 29.21
CA ALA A 2 30.52 -19.31 28.00
C ALA A 2 31.07 -18.44 26.87
N GLY A 3 31.66 -19.08 25.86
CA GLY A 3 32.16 -18.42 24.65
C GLY A 3 30.99 -17.86 23.84
N ASN A 4 31.18 -16.66 23.29
CA ASN A 4 30.18 -15.99 22.46
C ASN A 4 30.13 -16.60 21.06
N ASP A 5 29.36 -17.68 20.89
CA ASP A 5 29.10 -18.31 19.59
C ASP A 5 28.45 -17.34 18.60
N TRP A 6 27.77 -16.30 19.07
CA TRP A 6 27.12 -15.32 18.20
C TRP A 6 28.08 -14.46 17.37
N ILE A 7 29.31 -14.22 17.83
CA ILE A 7 30.32 -13.45 17.06
C ILE A 7 30.95 -14.34 15.99
N ASN A 8 31.19 -15.63 16.30
CA ASN A 8 31.63 -16.61 15.32
C ASN A 8 30.54 -16.88 14.29
N SER A 9 29.26 -17.00 14.68
CA SER A 9 28.14 -17.08 13.73
C SER A 9 27.94 -15.81 12.92
N TYR A 10 28.29 -14.62 13.45
CA TYR A 10 28.21 -13.37 12.69
C TYR A 10 29.35 -13.24 11.67
N LEU A 11 30.53 -13.83 11.96
CA LEU A 11 31.65 -13.92 11.02
C LEU A 11 31.45 -15.05 10.01
N GLU A 12 30.94 -16.22 10.42
CA GLU A 12 30.53 -17.31 9.54
C GLU A 12 29.40 -16.87 8.59
N ALA A 13 28.43 -16.08 9.04
CA ALA A 13 27.38 -15.52 8.17
C ALA A 13 27.90 -14.48 7.16
N ILE A 14 29.12 -13.95 7.34
CA ILE A 14 29.80 -13.11 6.35
C ILE A 14 30.69 -13.96 5.42
N LEU A 15 31.05 -15.18 5.84
CA LEU A 15 32.02 -16.06 5.19
C LEU A 15 31.41 -17.30 4.50
N ASP A 16 30.09 -17.52 4.63
CA ASP A 16 29.38 -18.58 3.91
C ASP A 16 28.97 -18.08 2.52
N VAL A 17 29.98 -17.95 1.66
CA VAL A 17 29.83 -18.08 0.22
C VAL A 17 30.63 -19.32 -0.20
N ASP A 18 29.95 -20.21 -0.93
CA ASP A 18 30.43 -21.27 -1.84
C ASP A 18 30.55 -22.74 -1.34
N PRO A 19 30.42 -23.78 -2.23
CA PRO A 19 30.79 -23.79 -3.67
C PRO A 19 29.94 -24.62 -4.69
N GLY A 20 30.18 -24.33 -5.99
CA GLY A 20 30.00 -25.25 -7.14
C GLY A 20 29.73 -24.56 -8.50
N ILE A 21 30.71 -23.88 -9.13
CA ILE A 21 31.64 -24.36 -10.22
C ILE A 21 30.90 -24.53 -11.58
N ASP A 22 31.16 -23.76 -12.66
CA ASP A 22 32.37 -23.61 -13.52
C ASP A 22 32.32 -22.24 -14.29
N ASP A 23 33.36 -21.62 -14.85
CA ASP A 23 34.82 -21.58 -14.66
C ASP A 23 35.38 -20.42 -15.54
N ALA A 24 36.62 -20.00 -15.23
CA ALA A 24 37.64 -19.42 -16.13
C ALA A 24 38.03 -17.91 -16.05
N LYS A 25 39.23 -17.74 -15.43
CA LYS A 25 40.33 -16.76 -15.59
C LYS A 25 40.32 -15.51 -14.68
N SER A 26 41.35 -15.22 -13.86
CA SER A 26 42.65 -15.86 -13.60
C SER A 26 43.39 -15.18 -12.42
N SER A 27 43.83 -16.00 -11.45
CA SER A 27 45.13 -15.99 -10.69
C SER A 27 45.55 -14.73 -9.90
N LEU A 28 45.94 -14.79 -8.62
CA LEU A 28 47.13 -15.50 -8.09
C LEU A 28 47.15 -15.58 -6.54
N LEU A 29 47.54 -16.76 -6.04
CA LEU A 29 48.33 -17.05 -4.82
C LEU A 29 47.71 -16.87 -3.41
N LEU A 30 47.16 -17.97 -2.86
CA LEU A 30 47.63 -18.58 -1.60
C LEU A 30 46.83 -19.86 -1.29
N ARG A 31 47.35 -21.01 -1.75
CA ARG A 31 47.01 -22.33 -1.23
C ARG A 31 48.26 -22.89 -0.56
N GLU A 32 48.44 -22.60 0.72
CA GLU A 32 49.26 -23.42 1.61
C GLU A 32 48.48 -23.75 2.87
N ARG A 33 48.56 -25.02 3.25
CA ARG A 33 47.85 -25.65 4.38
C ARG A 33 48.08 -24.86 5.67
N GLY A 34 47.05 -24.20 6.16
CA GLY A 34 47.01 -23.62 7.50
C GLY A 34 45.59 -23.16 7.79
N ARG A 35 45.05 -23.55 8.96
CA ARG A 35 43.68 -23.23 9.41
C ARG A 35 43.27 -21.81 9.03
N PHE A 36 42.10 -21.67 8.43
CA PHE A 36 41.46 -20.37 8.24
C PHE A 36 41.44 -19.62 9.59
N SER A 37 42.09 -18.47 9.63
CA SER A 37 42.06 -17.58 10.79
C SER A 37 41.13 -16.42 10.43
N PRO A 38 39.92 -16.35 11.02
CA PRO A 38 38.98 -15.25 10.76
C PRO A 38 39.61 -13.89 11.03
N THR A 39 40.54 -13.84 11.98
CA THR A 39 41.32 -12.66 12.34
C THR A 39 42.28 -12.24 11.23
N ARG A 40 42.89 -13.20 10.52
CA ARG A 40 43.81 -12.89 9.42
C ARG A 40 43.06 -12.43 8.17
N TYR A 41 41.95 -13.09 7.83
CA TYR A 41 41.08 -12.66 6.73
C TYR A 41 40.52 -11.25 6.94
N PHE A 42 40.01 -10.96 8.16
CA PHE A 42 39.48 -9.63 8.47
C PHE A 42 40.54 -8.52 8.34
N VAL A 43 41.80 -8.81 8.67
CA VAL A 43 42.89 -7.83 8.56
C VAL A 43 43.40 -7.68 7.12
N GLU A 44 43.59 -8.79 6.40
CA GLU A 44 44.21 -8.82 5.07
C GLU A 44 43.25 -8.53 3.90
N GLU A 45 41.92 -8.68 4.09
CA GLU A 45 40.92 -8.40 3.04
C GLU A 45 40.00 -7.22 3.40
N VAL A 46 39.52 -7.14 4.66
CA VAL A 46 38.50 -6.14 5.05
C VAL A 46 39.11 -4.82 5.52
N ILE A 47 40.29 -4.80 6.12
CA ILE A 47 40.92 -3.54 6.55
C ILE A 47 41.77 -2.92 5.43
N THR A 48 42.52 -3.76 4.72
CA THR A 48 43.34 -3.39 3.55
C THR A 48 42.50 -2.97 2.34
N GLY A 49 41.34 -3.62 2.09
CA GLY A 49 40.45 -3.27 0.97
C GLY A 49 39.78 -1.88 1.07
N PHE A 50 39.87 -1.24 2.24
CA PHE A 50 39.35 0.10 2.51
C PHE A 50 40.47 1.15 2.76
N ASP A 51 41.75 0.73 2.69
CA ASP A 51 42.98 1.53 2.78
C ASP A 51 42.97 2.68 3.81
N GLU A 52 42.45 2.41 5.01
CA GLU A 52 42.34 3.41 6.08
C GLU A 52 43.25 3.01 7.26
N THR A 53 44.44 3.61 7.33
CA THR A 53 45.47 3.35 8.38
C THR A 53 44.96 3.50 9.82
N ASP A 54 43.93 4.33 10.02
CA ASP A 54 43.27 4.54 11.31
C ASP A 54 42.34 3.40 11.72
N LEU A 55 41.76 2.69 10.75
CA LEU A 55 40.93 1.52 10.99
C LEU A 55 41.80 0.35 11.46
N HIS A 56 42.97 0.17 10.84
CA HIS A 56 43.98 -0.79 11.26
C HIS A 56 44.52 -0.48 12.69
N ARG A 57 44.83 0.78 12.99
CA ARG A 57 45.22 1.20 14.34
C ARG A 57 44.12 0.99 15.38
N SER A 58 42.86 1.22 15.01
CA SER A 58 41.70 0.99 15.88
C SER A 58 41.51 -0.50 16.17
N TRP A 59 41.70 -1.36 15.16
CA TRP A 59 41.69 -2.80 15.31
C TRP A 59 42.81 -3.31 16.23
N LEU A 60 44.06 -2.86 16.03
CA LEU A 60 45.20 -3.22 16.91
C LEU A 60 44.93 -2.85 18.37
N ARG A 61 44.35 -1.66 18.60
CA ARG A 61 43.95 -1.21 19.95
C ARG A 61 42.83 -2.06 20.54
N ALA A 62 41.85 -2.48 19.75
CA ALA A 62 40.77 -3.35 20.22
C ALA A 62 41.30 -4.78 20.50
N ALA A 63 42.19 -5.30 19.66
CA ALA A 63 42.78 -6.63 19.83
C ALA A 63 43.66 -6.73 21.10
N ALA A 64 44.34 -5.64 21.48
CA ALA A 64 45.17 -5.57 22.69
C ALA A 64 44.38 -5.35 24.00
N MET A 65 43.06 -5.15 23.96
CA MET A 65 42.25 -4.88 25.14
C MET A 65 41.93 -6.14 25.94
N LYS A 66 42.20 -6.09 27.26
CA LYS A 66 41.88 -7.19 28.19
C LYS A 66 40.39 -7.22 28.61
N SER A 67 39.72 -6.06 28.64
CA SER A 67 38.30 -5.97 28.94
C SER A 67 37.47 -6.44 27.76
N THR A 68 36.69 -7.50 27.94
CA THR A 68 35.90 -8.11 26.87
C THR A 68 34.76 -7.20 26.41
N GLN A 69 34.18 -6.43 27.33
CA GLN A 69 33.06 -5.52 27.04
C GLN A 69 33.52 -4.32 26.22
N GLU A 70 34.62 -3.66 26.62
CA GLU A 70 35.17 -2.52 25.87
C GLU A 70 35.71 -2.92 24.50
N ARG A 71 36.33 -4.11 24.41
CA ARG A 71 36.77 -4.68 23.13
C ARG A 71 35.59 -4.88 22.19
N ASN A 72 34.47 -5.43 22.67
CA ASN A 72 33.28 -5.65 21.86
C ASN A 72 32.66 -4.33 21.39
N THR A 73 32.55 -3.32 22.26
CA THR A 73 32.05 -2.00 21.88
C THR A 73 32.93 -1.33 20.83
N ARG A 74 34.25 -1.48 20.91
CA ARG A 74 35.17 -0.95 19.88
C ARG A 74 35.09 -1.71 18.56
N LEU A 75 34.95 -3.02 18.58
CA LEU A 75 34.74 -3.82 17.37
C LEU A 75 33.41 -3.47 16.71
N GLU A 76 32.34 -3.28 17.48
CA GLU A 76 31.03 -2.86 16.96
C GLU A 76 31.08 -1.47 16.30
N ASN A 77 31.75 -0.50 16.94
CA ASN A 77 31.97 0.82 16.37
C ASN A 77 32.81 0.78 15.09
N MET A 78 33.78 -0.13 15.02
CA MET A 78 34.62 -0.32 13.83
C MET A 78 33.83 -0.97 12.68
N CYS A 79 32.97 -1.97 12.97
CA CYS A 79 32.04 -2.54 11.98
C CYS A 79 31.08 -1.47 11.42
N TRP A 80 30.59 -0.58 12.27
CA TRP A 80 29.77 0.56 11.84
C TRP A 80 30.53 1.52 10.91
N ARG A 81 31.81 1.79 11.16
CA ARG A 81 32.65 2.62 10.28
C ARG A 81 32.90 1.95 8.93
N ILE A 82 33.22 0.66 8.92
CA ILE A 82 33.40 -0.12 7.67
C ILE A 82 32.11 -0.11 6.85
N TRP A 83 30.96 -0.35 7.49
CA TRP A 83 29.67 -0.31 6.81
C TRP A 83 29.36 1.06 6.19
N ASN A 84 29.63 2.15 6.91
CA ASN A 84 29.47 3.50 6.39
C ASN A 84 30.43 3.81 5.22
N LEU A 85 31.68 3.36 5.30
CA LEU A 85 32.66 3.54 4.22
C LEU A 85 32.28 2.74 2.97
N ALA A 86 31.84 1.49 3.12
CA ALA A 86 31.35 0.66 2.01
C ALA A 86 30.13 1.27 1.33
N ARG A 87 29.21 1.82 2.13
CA ARG A 87 28.04 2.53 1.62
C ARG A 87 28.44 3.80 0.86
N LYS A 88 29.41 4.58 1.37
CA LYS A 88 29.90 5.81 0.73
C LYS A 88 30.64 5.51 -0.58
N LYS A 89 31.44 4.43 -0.63
CA LYS A 89 32.08 3.93 -1.84
C LYS A 89 31.05 3.52 -2.91
N LYS A 90 30.02 2.76 -2.52
CA LYS A 90 28.93 2.36 -3.41
C LYS A 90 28.10 3.55 -3.90
N GLN A 91 27.94 4.59 -3.09
CA GLN A 91 27.30 5.84 -3.48
C GLN A 91 28.13 6.59 -4.53
N LEU A 92 29.45 6.69 -4.34
CA LEU A 92 30.37 7.28 -5.32
C LEU A 92 30.43 6.49 -6.63
N GLU A 93 30.44 5.15 -6.57
CA GLU A 93 30.35 4.29 -7.76
C GLU A 93 29.03 4.50 -8.52
N GLY A 94 27.92 4.71 -7.80
CA GLY A 94 26.63 5.08 -8.39
C GLY A 94 26.64 6.47 -9.05
N GLU A 95 27.29 7.45 -8.44
CA GLU A 95 27.49 8.79 -9.00
C GLU A 95 28.41 8.78 -10.24
N GLU A 96 29.46 7.97 -10.22
CA GLU A 96 30.38 7.75 -11.36
C GLU A 96 29.65 7.09 -12.53
N ALA A 97 28.83 6.06 -12.27
CA ALA A 97 27.99 5.40 -13.28
C ALA A 97 26.96 6.35 -13.90
N GLN A 98 26.34 7.22 -13.09
CA GLN A 98 25.46 8.28 -13.58
C GLN A 98 26.23 9.31 -14.42
N ARG A 99 27.46 9.67 -14.04
CA ARG A 99 28.30 10.61 -14.79
C ARG A 99 28.73 10.04 -16.14
N ILE A 100 29.04 8.73 -16.20
CA ILE A 100 29.36 8.00 -17.44
C ILE A 100 28.12 7.89 -18.34
N ALA A 101 26.96 7.57 -17.77
CA ALA A 101 25.69 7.54 -18.51
C ALA A 101 25.34 8.91 -19.12
N LYS A 102 25.58 10.01 -18.36
CA LYS A 102 25.39 11.38 -18.84
C LYS A 102 26.34 11.74 -20.00
N ARG A 103 27.61 11.35 -19.94
CA ARG A 103 28.58 11.54 -21.05
C ARG A 103 28.23 10.71 -22.29
N HIS A 104 27.67 9.51 -22.11
CA HIS A 104 27.18 8.69 -23.22
C HIS A 104 26.00 9.38 -23.93
N LEU A 105 25.09 9.96 -23.14
CA LEU A 105 23.93 10.71 -23.62
C LEU A 105 24.34 12.00 -24.37
N GLU A 106 25.35 12.74 -23.87
CA GLU A 106 25.88 13.93 -24.55
C GLU A 106 26.53 13.60 -25.90
N ARG A 107 27.22 12.45 -26.02
CA ARG A 107 27.75 11.97 -27.30
C ARG A 107 26.66 11.56 -28.30
N GLU A 108 25.57 10.96 -27.82
CA GLU A 108 24.43 10.66 -28.70
C GLU A 108 23.67 11.91 -29.12
N ARG A 109 23.59 12.93 -28.26
CA ARG A 109 23.00 14.23 -28.56
C ARG A 109 23.79 14.96 -29.65
N GLY A 110 25.12 15.02 -29.54
CA GLY A 110 25.96 15.63 -30.58
C GLY A 110 25.88 14.91 -31.93
N ARG A 111 25.68 13.57 -31.93
CA ARG A 111 25.39 12.82 -33.16
C ARG A 111 24.06 13.23 -33.79
N LYS A 112 23.01 13.41 -32.99
CA LYS A 112 21.66 13.77 -33.46
C LYS A 112 21.56 15.22 -33.93
N GLU A 113 22.20 16.15 -33.24
CA GLU A 113 22.28 17.56 -33.67
C GLU A 113 23.01 17.67 -35.02
N ALA A 114 24.10 16.94 -35.21
CA ALA A 114 24.78 16.83 -36.52
C ALA A 114 23.92 16.16 -37.62
N THR A 115 22.89 15.39 -37.25
CA THR A 115 21.95 14.81 -38.23
C THR A 115 20.77 15.75 -38.53
N ALA A 116 20.43 16.64 -37.59
CA ALA A 116 19.35 17.62 -37.73
C ALA A 116 19.77 18.83 -38.57
N ASP A 117 21.01 19.32 -38.42
CA ASP A 117 21.59 20.37 -39.26
C ASP A 117 21.68 19.95 -40.75
N MET A 118 21.67 18.65 -41.04
CA MET A 118 21.65 18.09 -42.39
C MET A 118 20.24 18.00 -43.00
N SER A 119 19.19 18.38 -42.24
CA SER A 119 17.77 18.18 -42.63
C SER A 119 16.95 19.46 -42.77
N GLU A 120 17.51 20.63 -42.45
CA GLU A 120 16.79 21.92 -42.52
C GLU A 120 16.76 22.56 -43.93
N ASP A 121 17.48 22.02 -44.93
CA ASP A 121 17.55 22.61 -46.27
C ASP A 121 16.36 22.27 -47.21
N LEU A 122 15.36 21.51 -46.76
CA LEU A 122 14.26 21.05 -47.63
C LEU A 122 12.89 21.12 -46.95
N SER A 123 12.21 22.27 -47.11
CA SER A 123 10.78 22.41 -47.46
C SER A 123 10.09 23.61 -46.77
N GLU A 124 10.12 24.77 -47.43
CA GLU A 124 9.08 25.80 -47.27
C GLU A 124 8.03 25.62 -48.37
N GLY A 125 6.73 25.62 -48.03
CA GLY A 125 5.67 25.58 -49.03
C GLY A 125 4.23 25.43 -48.51
N GLU A 126 3.58 26.58 -48.30
CA GLU A 126 2.16 26.89 -48.53
C GLU A 126 1.06 26.60 -47.47
N LYS A 127 0.12 27.56 -47.43
CA LYS A 127 -0.94 27.89 -46.46
C LYS A 127 -2.35 27.76 -47.09
N GLY A 128 -3.35 27.65 -46.22
CA GLY A 128 -4.76 28.12 -46.39
C GLY A 128 -5.74 27.04 -46.89
N ASP A 129 -7.02 26.99 -46.55
CA ASP A 129 -7.95 27.76 -45.70
C ASP A 129 -9.22 26.88 -45.47
N VAL A 130 -10.05 27.24 -44.49
CA VAL A 130 -11.38 26.65 -44.11
C VAL A 130 -12.48 27.67 -44.47
N PRO A 131 -13.72 27.30 -44.90
CA PRO A 131 -14.88 27.28 -43.97
C PRO A 131 -16.12 26.42 -44.33
N GLY A 132 -16.97 26.13 -43.33
CA GLY A 132 -18.44 26.29 -43.47
C GLY A 132 -19.37 25.16 -43.00
N ASP A 133 -20.07 25.38 -41.89
CA ASP A 133 -21.20 24.64 -41.31
C ASP A 133 -22.45 24.53 -42.20
N LEU A 134 -23.32 23.54 -41.95
CA LEU A 134 -24.80 23.63 -42.01
C LEU A 134 -25.50 22.42 -41.32
N SER A 135 -26.52 22.69 -40.51
CA SER A 135 -27.37 21.71 -39.78
C SER A 135 -28.75 21.56 -40.43
N ALA A 136 -29.42 20.39 -40.29
CA ALA A 136 -30.81 20.25 -39.80
C ALA A 136 -31.40 18.81 -39.91
N HIS A 137 -31.75 18.23 -38.75
CA HIS A 137 -33.02 17.56 -38.34
C HIS A 137 -33.69 16.43 -39.16
N GLY A 138 -34.00 15.32 -38.46
CA GLY A 138 -35.25 14.57 -38.63
C GLY A 138 -35.27 13.10 -38.20
N GLY A 139 -36.07 12.75 -37.17
CA GLY A 139 -36.78 11.46 -37.09
C GLY A 139 -36.49 10.51 -35.91
N SER A 140 -37.37 10.50 -34.90
CA SER A 140 -37.41 9.54 -33.78
C SER A 140 -38.32 8.35 -34.08
N VAL A 141 -37.84 7.12 -33.87
CA VAL A 141 -38.67 5.91 -33.70
C VAL A 141 -38.17 5.14 -32.48
N ARG A 142 -38.99 5.10 -31.43
CA ARG A 142 -38.81 4.29 -30.22
C ARG A 142 -38.99 2.80 -30.55
N GLY A 143 -37.91 2.02 -30.47
CA GLY A 143 -37.94 0.57 -30.28
C GLY A 143 -37.45 0.23 -28.87
N ARG A 144 -38.25 -0.52 -28.10
CA ARG A 144 -37.86 -1.05 -26.78
C ARG A 144 -36.64 -1.97 -26.94
N MET A 145 -35.50 -1.59 -26.38
CA MET A 145 -34.36 -2.49 -26.20
C MET A 145 -34.52 -3.33 -24.92
N PRO A 146 -34.01 -4.58 -24.89
CA PRO A 146 -34.00 -5.41 -23.69
C PRO A 146 -33.13 -4.79 -22.60
N ARG A 147 -33.47 -5.04 -21.32
CA ARG A 147 -32.63 -4.68 -20.18
C ARG A 147 -31.32 -5.49 -20.27
N ILE A 148 -30.26 -4.83 -20.69
CA ILE A 148 -28.88 -5.35 -20.67
C ILE A 148 -28.22 -4.78 -19.41
N SER A 149 -27.55 -5.63 -18.64
CA SER A 149 -26.92 -5.24 -17.38
C SER A 149 -25.69 -4.35 -17.62
N SER A 150 -25.35 -3.48 -16.66
CA SER A 150 -24.13 -2.65 -16.64
C SER A 150 -22.85 -3.46 -16.87
N VAL A 151 -22.84 -4.75 -16.54
CA VAL A 151 -21.71 -5.67 -16.71
C VAL A 151 -21.50 -6.05 -18.18
N ASP A 152 -22.56 -6.32 -18.92
CA ASP A 152 -22.51 -6.58 -20.36
C ASP A 152 -22.16 -5.30 -21.13
N VAL A 153 -22.58 -4.15 -20.62
CA VAL A 153 -22.15 -2.84 -21.10
C VAL A 153 -20.69 -2.60 -20.76
N MET A 154 -20.17 -3.02 -19.60
CA MET A 154 -18.74 -2.92 -19.27
C MET A 154 -17.86 -3.84 -20.11
N GLU A 155 -18.30 -5.06 -20.45
CA GLU A 155 -17.63 -5.93 -21.42
C GLU A 155 -17.64 -5.32 -22.83
N ASN A 156 -18.77 -4.73 -23.25
CA ASN A 156 -18.87 -4.07 -24.56
C ASN A 156 -18.17 -2.68 -24.61
N TRP A 157 -18.07 -1.98 -23.49
CA TRP A 157 -17.38 -0.69 -23.37
C TRP A 157 -15.86 -0.90 -23.26
N ALA A 158 -15.43 -1.98 -22.58
CA ALA A 158 -14.07 -2.50 -22.68
C ALA A 158 -13.66 -2.81 -24.13
N ASN A 159 -14.61 -3.22 -24.98
CA ASN A 159 -14.35 -3.46 -26.41
C ASN A 159 -14.16 -2.15 -27.22
N GLN A 160 -14.74 -1.03 -26.80
CA GLN A 160 -14.66 0.25 -27.53
C GLN A 160 -13.50 1.16 -27.13
N HIS A 161 -12.98 1.08 -25.90
CA HIS A 161 -11.90 1.96 -25.40
C HIS A 161 -10.63 1.18 -25.03
N LYS A 162 -9.87 0.79 -26.06
CA LYS A 162 -8.67 -0.08 -25.99
C LYS A 162 -7.44 0.49 -25.26
N GLU A 163 -7.50 1.68 -24.68
CA GLU A 163 -6.32 2.33 -24.09
C GLU A 163 -6.33 2.33 -22.54
N LYS A 164 -5.56 1.38 -21.98
CA LYS A 164 -4.87 1.44 -20.66
C LYS A 164 -5.64 1.23 -19.33
N LYS A 165 -6.94 0.89 -19.27
CA LYS A 165 -7.69 0.91 -17.97
C LYS A 165 -8.22 -0.38 -17.34
N LEU A 166 -7.98 -1.58 -17.88
CA LEU A 166 -8.85 -2.73 -17.52
C LEU A 166 -8.44 -3.64 -16.35
N TYR A 167 -7.14 -3.87 -16.11
CA TYR A 167 -6.74 -5.00 -15.24
C TYR A 167 -7.01 -4.81 -13.75
N ILE A 168 -6.84 -3.59 -13.21
CA ILE A 168 -7.07 -3.33 -11.78
C ILE A 168 -8.57 -3.42 -11.43
N VAL A 169 -9.44 -2.96 -12.33
CA VAL A 169 -10.89 -3.05 -12.14
C VAL A 169 -11.32 -4.51 -12.19
N LYS A 170 -10.83 -5.28 -13.17
CA LYS A 170 -11.08 -6.72 -13.27
C LYS A 170 -10.68 -7.45 -11.99
N TYR A 171 -9.46 -7.22 -11.49
CA TYR A 171 -8.98 -7.84 -10.25
C TYR A 171 -9.88 -7.56 -9.05
N VAL A 172 -10.22 -6.29 -8.78
CA VAL A 172 -10.99 -5.92 -7.58
C VAL A 172 -12.43 -6.44 -7.66
N VAL A 173 -13.05 -6.41 -8.85
CA VAL A 173 -14.41 -6.93 -9.06
C VAL A 173 -14.44 -8.45 -8.90
N GLU A 174 -13.50 -9.17 -9.50
CA GLU A 174 -13.43 -10.63 -9.36
C GLU A 174 -13.10 -11.06 -7.93
N LEU A 175 -12.18 -10.36 -7.25
CA LEU A 175 -11.90 -10.58 -5.83
C LEU A 175 -13.16 -10.35 -4.98
N ALA A 176 -13.88 -9.25 -5.20
CA ALA A 176 -15.09 -8.96 -4.43
C ALA A 176 -16.15 -10.05 -4.63
N ARG A 177 -16.32 -10.50 -5.86
CA ARG A 177 -17.25 -11.58 -6.21
C ARG A 177 -16.85 -12.91 -5.56
N ALA A 178 -15.57 -13.27 -5.61
CA ALA A 178 -15.04 -14.48 -4.99
C ALA A 178 -15.13 -14.43 -3.46
N LEU A 179 -14.85 -13.29 -2.83
CA LEU A 179 -15.04 -13.12 -1.38
C LEU A 179 -16.52 -13.25 -1.00
N GLY A 180 -17.43 -12.72 -1.83
CA GLY A 180 -18.87 -12.81 -1.61
C GLY A 180 -19.43 -14.24 -1.65
N THR A 181 -18.70 -15.22 -2.22
CA THR A 181 -19.07 -16.64 -2.22
C THR A 181 -18.40 -17.44 -1.10
N MET A 182 -17.47 -16.85 -0.34
CA MET A 182 -16.73 -17.56 0.71
C MET A 182 -17.58 -17.81 1.95
N PRO A 183 -17.54 -19.02 2.55
CA PRO A 183 -18.15 -19.28 3.84
C PRO A 183 -17.61 -18.33 4.91
N GLY A 184 -18.51 -17.74 5.70
CA GLY A 184 -18.16 -16.78 6.76
C GLY A 184 -18.06 -15.32 6.31
N VAL A 185 -18.21 -15.03 5.02
CA VAL A 185 -18.34 -13.64 4.53
C VAL A 185 -19.82 -13.29 4.42
N TYR A 186 -20.26 -12.36 5.27
CA TYR A 186 -21.65 -11.89 5.24
C TYR A 186 -21.93 -11.01 4.02
N ARG A 187 -21.04 -10.06 3.71
CA ARG A 187 -21.21 -9.07 2.65
C ARG A 187 -19.87 -8.46 2.24
N VAL A 188 -19.73 -8.10 0.96
CA VAL A 188 -18.58 -7.36 0.43
C VAL A 188 -19.07 -6.05 -0.21
N ASP A 189 -18.54 -4.91 0.23
CA ASP A 189 -18.84 -3.60 -0.35
C ASP A 189 -17.60 -2.99 -1.02
N LEU A 190 -17.68 -2.80 -2.34
CA LEU A 190 -16.68 -2.14 -3.16
C LEU A 190 -17.03 -0.65 -3.26
N LEU A 191 -16.28 0.19 -2.56
CA LEU A 191 -16.54 1.63 -2.52
C LEU A 191 -15.90 2.32 -3.74
N THR A 192 -16.67 3.15 -4.44
CA THR A 192 -16.18 3.99 -5.56
C THR A 192 -16.93 5.32 -5.63
N ARG A 193 -16.55 6.19 -6.57
CA ARG A 193 -17.21 7.50 -6.77
C ARG A 193 -18.50 7.35 -7.57
N GLN A 194 -19.55 8.05 -7.14
CA GLN A 194 -20.78 8.24 -7.92
C GLN A 194 -20.56 9.32 -8.98
N VAL A 195 -20.84 8.99 -10.24
CA VAL A 195 -20.65 9.90 -11.39
C VAL A 195 -21.92 9.89 -12.22
N SER A 196 -22.57 11.05 -12.33
CA SER A 196 -23.80 11.29 -13.10
C SER A 196 -23.49 12.25 -14.24
N ALA A 197 -22.59 11.85 -15.13
CA ALA A 197 -22.14 12.66 -16.26
C ALA A 197 -22.74 12.11 -17.57
N PRO A 198 -23.14 12.97 -18.53
CA PRO A 198 -23.78 12.52 -19.77
C PRO A 198 -22.86 11.71 -20.69
N ASP A 199 -21.55 11.76 -20.47
CA ASP A 199 -20.51 11.03 -21.20
C ASP A 199 -20.15 9.66 -20.58
N VAL A 200 -20.80 9.27 -19.49
CA VAL A 200 -20.60 7.99 -18.79
C VAL A 200 -21.91 7.22 -18.72
N ASP A 201 -21.84 5.88 -18.73
CA ASP A 201 -23.01 5.04 -18.59
C ASP A 201 -23.81 5.35 -17.31
N TRP A 202 -25.13 5.33 -17.42
CA TRP A 202 -26.06 5.71 -16.35
C TRP A 202 -25.87 4.88 -15.06
N SER A 203 -25.37 3.64 -15.17
CA SER A 203 -25.08 2.77 -14.02
C SER A 203 -24.03 3.37 -13.07
N TYR A 204 -23.12 4.23 -13.55
CA TYR A 204 -22.16 4.95 -12.70
C TYR A 204 -22.83 5.97 -11.76
N GLY A 205 -24.06 6.37 -12.09
CA GLY A 205 -24.91 7.20 -11.28
C GLY A 205 -25.69 6.42 -10.22
N GLU A 206 -25.76 5.09 -10.28
CA GLU A 206 -26.50 4.30 -9.29
C GLU A 206 -25.71 4.17 -7.98
N PRO A 207 -26.31 4.55 -6.83
CA PRO A 207 -25.62 4.56 -5.53
C PRO A 207 -25.23 3.15 -5.06
N THR A 208 -25.92 2.11 -5.53
CA THR A 208 -25.66 0.72 -5.16
C THR A 208 -25.95 -0.18 -6.34
N GLU A 209 -25.01 -1.07 -6.65
CA GLU A 209 -25.15 -2.09 -7.71
C GLU A 209 -24.69 -3.43 -7.16
N MET A 210 -25.49 -4.49 -7.36
CA MET A 210 -25.11 -5.84 -6.95
C MET A 210 -24.26 -6.50 -8.04
N LEU A 211 -23.13 -7.09 -7.65
CA LEU A 211 -22.32 -7.91 -8.54
C LEU A 211 -22.93 -9.30 -8.65
N ASN A 212 -23.28 -9.72 -9.86
CA ASN A 212 -23.75 -11.09 -10.12
C ASN A 212 -22.70 -12.10 -9.66
N LEU A 213 -23.13 -13.12 -8.91
CA LEU A 213 -22.28 -14.20 -8.41
C LEU A 213 -21.82 -15.11 -9.57
N ILE A 214 -20.59 -15.65 -9.49
CA ILE A 214 -20.12 -16.64 -10.45
C ILE A 214 -20.97 -17.90 -10.28
N SER A 215 -21.65 -18.31 -11.36
CA SER A 215 -22.42 -19.54 -11.52
C SER A 215 -23.61 -19.73 -10.56
N SER A 216 -24.80 -19.34 -11.04
CA SER A 216 -26.11 -19.66 -10.45
C SER A 216 -26.56 -21.12 -10.65
N GLU A 217 -25.68 -22.03 -11.08
CA GLU A 217 -26.10 -23.40 -11.45
C GLU A 217 -25.81 -24.48 -10.39
N ASN A 218 -25.00 -24.23 -9.37
CA ASN A 218 -24.58 -25.31 -8.43
C ASN A 218 -24.64 -24.99 -6.92
N LEU A 219 -25.35 -23.95 -6.46
CA LEU A 219 -25.51 -23.66 -5.03
C LEU A 219 -26.95 -23.93 -4.55
N THR A 220 -27.21 -25.18 -4.15
CA THR A 220 -28.40 -25.58 -3.38
C THR A 220 -28.19 -25.36 -1.87
N GLY A 221 -27.70 -24.19 -1.49
CA GLY A 221 -27.55 -23.78 -0.09
C GLY A 221 -28.22 -22.43 0.12
N GLU A 222 -28.97 -22.29 1.22
CA GLU A 222 -29.68 -21.07 1.63
C GLU A 222 -28.74 -19.86 1.69
N LEU A 223 -28.64 -19.10 0.59
CA LEU A 223 -28.08 -17.76 0.63
C LEU A 223 -29.08 -16.87 1.37
N GLY A 224 -28.70 -16.33 2.53
CA GLY A 224 -29.48 -15.29 3.20
C GLY A 224 -29.61 -14.06 2.29
N GLU A 225 -30.75 -13.36 2.36
CA GLU A 225 -31.16 -12.23 1.50
C GLU A 225 -30.16 -11.05 1.42
N SER A 226 -29.08 -11.07 2.22
CA SER A 226 -28.04 -10.02 2.29
C SER A 226 -26.64 -10.48 1.87
N SER A 227 -26.48 -11.74 1.45
CA SER A 227 -25.17 -12.31 1.10
C SER A 227 -24.79 -12.01 -0.35
N GLY A 228 -23.58 -11.45 -0.54
CA GLY A 228 -23.07 -11.11 -1.87
C GLY A 228 -22.10 -9.93 -1.88
N ALA A 229 -21.74 -9.51 -3.09
CA ALA A 229 -20.84 -8.40 -3.34
C ALA A 229 -21.57 -7.23 -4.02
N TYR A 230 -21.32 -6.00 -3.55
CA TYR A 230 -21.98 -4.80 -4.02
C TYR A 230 -20.95 -3.71 -4.36
N ILE A 231 -21.21 -2.95 -5.41
CA ILE A 231 -20.54 -1.68 -5.66
C ILE A 231 -21.36 -0.60 -4.96
N ILE A 232 -20.73 0.12 -4.03
CA ILE A 232 -21.34 1.25 -3.33
C ILE A 232 -20.68 2.54 -3.85
N ARG A 233 -21.48 3.39 -4.47
CA ARG A 233 -21.01 4.65 -5.07
C ARG A 233 -21.30 5.82 -4.15
N ILE A 234 -20.24 6.48 -3.70
CA ILE A 234 -20.32 7.61 -2.78
C ILE A 234 -20.30 8.92 -3.60
N PRO A 235 -21.26 9.83 -3.39
CA PRO A 235 -21.24 11.15 -4.03
C PRO A 235 -20.12 12.01 -3.43
N PHE A 236 -19.05 12.25 -4.21
CA PHE A 236 -18.03 13.22 -3.86
C PHE A 236 -17.43 13.86 -5.13
N GLY A 237 -17.08 15.15 -5.04
CA GLY A 237 -16.69 15.96 -6.20
C GLY A 237 -17.88 16.32 -7.12
N PRO A 238 -17.63 16.97 -8.28
CA PRO A 238 -18.68 17.37 -9.20
C PRO A 238 -19.45 16.15 -9.73
N LYS A 239 -20.76 16.13 -9.58
CA LYS A 239 -21.59 14.94 -9.95
C LYS A 239 -21.77 14.80 -11.46
N ASP A 240 -21.82 15.93 -12.15
CA ASP A 240 -22.11 16.11 -13.57
C ASP A 240 -20.90 15.90 -14.50
N LYS A 241 -19.71 15.66 -13.93
CA LYS A 241 -18.46 15.55 -14.68
C LYS A 241 -17.62 14.35 -14.26
N TYR A 242 -17.31 13.49 -15.23
CA TYR A 242 -16.27 12.48 -15.07
C TYR A 242 -14.90 13.15 -14.99
N ILE A 243 -14.20 12.91 -13.89
CA ILE A 243 -12.81 13.36 -13.74
C ILE A 243 -11.94 12.16 -14.09
N ARG A 244 -11.27 12.23 -15.25
CA ARG A 244 -10.26 11.23 -15.60
C ARG A 244 -9.23 11.18 -14.48
N LYS A 245 -8.90 9.96 -14.01
CA LYS A 245 -7.78 9.79 -13.08
C LYS A 245 -6.48 10.38 -13.65
N GLU A 246 -6.36 10.63 -14.96
CA GLU A 246 -5.22 11.22 -15.65
C GLU A 246 -5.32 12.72 -15.97
N LEU A 247 -6.49 13.38 -15.78
CA LEU A 247 -6.55 14.86 -15.72
C LEU A 247 -6.08 15.37 -14.34
N LEU A 248 -5.58 14.44 -13.51
CA LEU A 248 -4.69 14.62 -12.37
C LEU A 248 -3.22 14.29 -12.72
N TRP A 249 -2.88 13.83 -13.94
CA TRP A 249 -1.60 13.15 -14.28
C TRP A 249 -1.30 13.07 -15.81
N PRO A 250 -1.31 14.14 -16.64
CA PRO A 250 -1.24 13.93 -18.09
C PRO A 250 0.12 13.39 -18.62
N TYR A 251 0.10 12.12 -19.06
CA TYR A 251 0.94 11.47 -20.10
C TYR A 251 2.19 10.66 -19.70
N ILE A 252 1.99 9.48 -19.08
CA ILE A 252 3.01 8.41 -19.12
C ILE A 252 2.71 7.55 -20.38
N PRO A 253 3.52 7.63 -21.45
CA PRO A 253 4.99 7.65 -21.40
C PRO A 253 5.68 8.64 -22.37
N GLU A 254 6.48 9.55 -21.81
CA GLU A 254 7.89 9.72 -22.20
C GLU A 254 8.70 9.84 -20.90
N PHE A 255 8.97 8.71 -20.23
CA PHE A 255 9.98 8.70 -19.18
C PHE A 255 11.36 8.76 -19.84
N GLY A 256 11.77 9.99 -20.11
CA GLY A 256 13.05 10.32 -20.68
C GLY A 256 13.14 11.75 -21.18
N ARG A 257 12.66 12.75 -20.41
CA ARG A 257 12.94 14.20 -20.60
C ARG A 257 12.33 15.17 -19.58
N GLN A 258 11.33 14.77 -18.78
CA GLN A 258 10.64 15.70 -17.87
C GLN A 258 11.40 15.95 -16.55
N SER A 259 11.39 17.20 -16.08
CA SER A 259 11.92 17.58 -14.76
C SER A 259 11.03 17.07 -13.62
N ARG A 260 11.55 17.01 -12.39
CA ARG A 260 10.77 16.57 -11.21
C ARG A 260 9.58 17.49 -10.95
N GLU A 261 9.73 18.76 -11.27
CA GLU A 261 8.73 19.83 -11.14
C GLU A 261 7.61 19.67 -12.17
N GLU A 262 7.95 19.42 -13.44
CA GLU A 262 6.97 19.10 -14.48
C GLU A 262 6.22 17.83 -14.17
N VAL A 263 6.94 16.82 -13.66
CA VAL A 263 6.31 15.60 -13.17
C VAL A 263 5.32 16.02 -12.08
N ASN A 264 5.74 16.63 -10.99
CA ASN A 264 4.84 16.98 -9.91
C ASN A 264 3.69 17.95 -10.29
N ALA A 265 3.84 18.85 -11.26
CA ALA A 265 2.76 19.73 -11.70
C ALA A 265 1.67 18.96 -12.46
N THR A 266 2.12 18.06 -13.34
CA THR A 266 1.28 17.19 -14.16
C THR A 266 0.59 16.16 -13.29
N TYR A 267 1.39 15.53 -12.45
CA TYR A 267 1.12 14.31 -11.74
C TYR A 267 0.62 14.64 -10.32
N LYS A 268 1.19 15.55 -9.56
CA LYS A 268 0.97 15.68 -8.10
C LYS A 268 1.62 14.53 -7.31
N ILE A 269 2.71 13.95 -7.85
CA ILE A 269 3.41 12.74 -7.35
C ILE A 269 3.81 12.85 -5.89
N MET A 270 4.15 14.05 -5.44
CA MET A 270 4.55 14.28 -4.06
C MET A 270 3.41 14.06 -3.06
N ARG A 271 2.18 14.46 -3.40
CA ARG A 271 0.99 14.19 -2.57
C ARG A 271 0.67 12.70 -2.52
N ARG A 272 0.83 12.02 -3.65
CA ARG A 272 0.57 10.58 -3.75
C ARG A 272 1.56 9.75 -2.92
N ILE A 273 2.85 10.08 -3.00
CA ILE A 273 3.87 9.44 -2.16
C ILE A 273 3.53 9.63 -0.68
N GLU A 274 3.14 10.83 -0.26
CA GLU A 274 2.74 11.07 1.14
C GLU A 274 1.52 10.23 1.54
N ALA A 275 0.49 10.16 0.71
CA ALA A 275 -0.69 9.34 0.98
C ALA A 275 -0.35 7.83 1.05
N GLU A 276 0.50 7.34 0.16
CA GLU A 276 0.97 5.96 0.15
C GLU A 276 1.79 5.65 1.41
N GLU A 277 2.72 6.52 1.81
CA GLU A 277 3.50 6.35 3.05
C GLU A 277 2.64 6.38 4.31
N LEU A 278 1.66 7.29 4.40
CA LEU A 278 0.71 7.34 5.52
C LEU A 278 -0.16 6.07 5.57
N THR A 279 -0.56 5.55 4.40
CA THR A 279 -1.31 4.30 4.32
C THR A 279 -0.46 3.12 4.78
N LEU A 280 0.81 3.05 4.38
CA LEU A 280 1.75 2.05 4.86
C LEU A 280 1.92 2.15 6.38
N ASP A 281 2.08 3.35 6.95
CA ASP A 281 2.23 3.55 8.39
C ASP A 281 1.02 3.04 9.20
N ALA A 282 -0.21 3.23 8.67
CA ALA A 282 -1.46 2.84 9.33
C ALA A 282 -1.88 1.37 9.07
N SER A 283 -1.29 0.74 8.06
CA SER A 283 -1.66 -0.61 7.61
C SER A 283 -1.32 -1.68 8.66
N GLU A 284 -2.18 -2.69 8.73
CA GLU A 284 -1.95 -3.86 9.58
C GLU A 284 -1.09 -4.91 8.86
N ILE A 285 -1.49 -5.19 7.63
CA ILE A 285 -0.88 -6.12 6.71
C ILE A 285 -0.87 -5.47 5.33
N ILE A 286 0.17 -5.75 4.56
CA ILE A 286 0.30 -5.33 3.16
C ILE A 286 0.29 -6.60 2.33
N ILE A 287 -0.65 -6.70 1.40
CA ILE A 287 -0.79 -7.85 0.51
C ILE A 287 -0.25 -7.44 -0.86
N THR A 288 0.74 -8.20 -1.34
CA THR A 288 1.35 -7.99 -2.66
C THR A 288 1.13 -9.22 -3.53
N SER A 289 1.22 -9.04 -4.84
CA SER A 289 1.08 -10.17 -5.78
C SER A 289 2.37 -10.99 -5.89
N THR A 290 3.52 -10.36 -5.64
CA THR A 290 4.86 -10.95 -5.82
C THR A 290 5.82 -10.53 -4.70
N LYS A 291 6.92 -11.28 -4.54
CA LYS A 291 8.03 -10.91 -3.64
C LYS A 291 8.84 -9.76 -4.19
N GLN A 292 9.03 -9.71 -5.51
CA GLN A 292 9.75 -8.63 -6.17
C GLN A 292 9.06 -7.27 -5.90
N GLU A 293 7.73 -7.23 -5.87
CA GLU A 293 6.97 -6.04 -5.51
C GLU A 293 7.40 -5.50 -4.13
N ILE A 294 7.59 -6.39 -3.15
CA ILE A 294 8.07 -6.03 -1.81
C ILE A 294 9.52 -5.54 -1.85
N GLU A 295 10.40 -6.25 -2.54
CA GLU A 295 11.86 -6.05 -2.45
C GLU A 295 12.40 -4.93 -3.34
N GLU A 296 11.76 -4.67 -4.48
CA GLU A 296 12.24 -3.73 -5.50
C GLU A 296 11.34 -2.49 -5.67
N GLN A 297 10.03 -2.59 -5.41
CA GLN A 297 9.11 -1.47 -5.55
C GLN A 297 8.83 -0.80 -4.20
N TRP A 298 8.22 -1.53 -3.25
CA TRP A 298 7.85 -0.96 -1.95
C TRP A 298 9.07 -0.58 -1.10
N ARG A 299 10.21 -1.25 -1.30
CA ARG A 299 11.49 -0.90 -0.65
C ARG A 299 12.01 0.50 -1.00
N LEU A 300 11.47 1.14 -2.03
CA LEU A 300 11.84 2.51 -2.40
C LEU A 300 11.26 3.57 -1.46
N TYR A 301 10.19 3.25 -0.71
CA TYR A 301 9.57 4.20 0.22
C TYR A 301 10.39 4.37 1.50
N ASP A 302 10.39 5.59 2.02
CA ASP A 302 11.17 5.93 3.21
C ASP A 302 10.59 5.24 4.46
N GLY A 303 11.38 4.32 5.02
CA GLY A 303 11.01 3.59 6.24
C GLY A 303 10.17 2.34 6.00
N PHE A 304 10.16 1.82 4.77
CA PHE A 304 9.75 0.44 4.48
C PHE A 304 11.00 -0.42 4.22
N ASP A 305 11.37 -1.24 5.21
CA ASP A 305 12.54 -2.12 5.12
C ASP A 305 12.19 -3.58 5.49
N PRO A 306 12.01 -4.47 4.50
CA PRO A 306 11.69 -5.88 4.75
C PRO A 306 12.68 -6.62 5.67
N VAL A 307 13.93 -6.14 5.81
CA VAL A 307 14.91 -6.71 6.74
C VAL A 307 14.61 -6.29 8.18
N LEU A 308 14.34 -5.01 8.39
CA LEU A 308 13.98 -4.48 9.71
C LEU A 308 12.65 -5.08 10.19
N GLU A 309 11.66 -5.23 9.32
CA GLU A 309 10.38 -5.89 9.65
C GLU A 309 10.62 -7.32 10.18
N ARG A 310 11.41 -8.13 9.47
CA ARG A 310 11.74 -9.50 9.89
C ARG A 310 12.45 -9.53 11.25
N LYS A 311 13.36 -8.58 11.50
CA LYS A 311 14.06 -8.44 12.79
C LYS A 311 13.11 -8.08 13.93
N LEU A 312 12.20 -7.13 13.71
CA LEU A 312 11.19 -6.75 14.71
C LEU A 312 10.28 -7.92 15.01
N ARG A 313 9.84 -8.66 13.99
CA ARG A 313 9.01 -9.86 14.15
C ARG A 313 9.70 -10.95 14.97
N ALA A 314 10.97 -11.24 14.66
CA ALA A 314 11.75 -12.22 15.40
C ALA A 314 11.92 -11.84 16.88
N ARG A 315 12.03 -10.54 17.19
CA ARG A 315 12.05 -10.04 18.57
C ARG A 315 10.72 -10.20 19.28
N ILE A 316 9.62 -9.81 18.62
CA ILE A 316 8.25 -9.97 19.16
C ILE A 316 7.99 -11.45 19.48
N LYS A 317 8.34 -12.37 18.58
CA LYS A 317 8.19 -13.82 18.78
C LYS A 317 9.00 -14.36 19.96
N ARG A 318 10.10 -13.70 20.33
CA ARG A 318 10.95 -14.05 21.49
C ARG A 318 10.55 -13.32 22.77
N GLY A 319 9.45 -12.56 22.78
CA GLY A 319 9.05 -11.74 23.93
C GLY A 319 9.99 -10.57 24.23
N VAL A 320 10.85 -10.19 23.28
CA VAL A 320 11.82 -9.09 23.46
C VAL A 320 11.16 -7.76 23.11
N SER A 321 11.28 -6.78 24.00
CA SER A 321 10.73 -5.43 23.76
C SER A 321 11.29 -4.78 22.50
N CYS A 322 10.40 -4.41 21.59
CA CYS A 322 10.71 -3.63 20.40
C CYS A 322 10.72 -2.11 20.65
N HIS A 323 10.54 -1.67 21.90
CA HIS A 323 10.53 -0.24 22.27
C HIS A 323 9.56 0.58 21.41
N GLY A 324 8.37 0.04 21.17
CA GLY A 324 7.35 0.70 20.35
C GLY A 324 7.58 0.67 18.85
N ARG A 325 8.67 0.05 18.37
CA ARG A 325 8.94 -0.05 16.94
C ARG A 325 8.04 -1.08 16.28
N PHE A 326 7.45 -0.68 15.17
CA PHE A 326 6.53 -1.49 14.41
C PHE A 326 6.66 -1.24 12.89
N MET A 327 6.56 -2.32 12.13
CA MET A 327 6.45 -2.27 10.67
C MET A 327 5.37 -3.25 10.22
N PRO A 328 4.46 -2.86 9.31
CA PRO A 328 3.42 -3.75 8.82
C PRO A 328 4.01 -5.01 8.20
N ARG A 329 3.34 -6.14 8.43
CA ARG A 329 3.73 -7.41 7.82
C ARG A 329 3.38 -7.37 6.34
N THR A 330 4.32 -7.79 5.49
CA THR A 330 4.05 -7.99 4.07
C THR A 330 3.85 -9.45 3.77
N VAL A 331 2.83 -9.75 2.96
CA VAL A 331 2.46 -11.12 2.60
C VAL A 331 2.18 -11.16 1.10
N VAL A 332 2.80 -12.14 0.44
CA VAL A 332 2.53 -12.41 -0.96
C VAL A 332 1.30 -13.31 -1.04
N ILE A 333 0.24 -12.81 -1.67
CA ILE A 333 -0.95 -13.58 -2.01
C ILE A 333 -1.20 -13.33 -3.50
N PRO A 334 -0.81 -14.27 -4.38
CA PRO A 334 -0.97 -14.06 -5.82
C PRO A 334 -2.46 -13.95 -6.17
N PRO A 335 -2.84 -13.12 -7.15
CA PRO A 335 -4.21 -13.03 -7.62
C PRO A 335 -4.75 -14.38 -8.08
N GLY A 336 -6.05 -14.59 -7.89
CA GLY A 336 -6.77 -15.75 -8.40
C GLY A 336 -7.19 -15.57 -9.86
N MET A 337 -7.49 -16.69 -10.51
CA MET A 337 -8.17 -16.77 -11.81
C MET A 337 -9.24 -17.87 -11.78
N GLU A 338 -10.16 -17.81 -12.75
CA GLU A 338 -11.18 -18.84 -12.94
C GLU A 338 -10.70 -19.91 -13.93
N PHE A 339 -10.83 -21.18 -13.54
CA PHE A 339 -10.43 -22.32 -14.36
C PHE A 339 -11.59 -23.26 -14.74
N HIS A 340 -12.83 -22.97 -14.32
CA HIS A 340 -13.99 -23.86 -14.52
C HIS A 340 -14.30 -24.17 -16.00
N HIS A 341 -14.00 -23.24 -16.90
CA HIS A 341 -14.21 -23.40 -18.34
C HIS A 341 -13.05 -24.15 -19.04
N ILE A 342 -11.99 -24.48 -18.30
CA ILE A 342 -10.80 -25.14 -18.84
C ILE A 342 -10.92 -26.63 -18.55
N THR A 343 -11.46 -27.38 -19.50
CA THR A 343 -11.39 -28.84 -19.46
C THR A 343 -9.99 -29.28 -19.91
N PRO A 344 -9.16 -29.87 -19.02
CA PRO A 344 -7.91 -30.47 -19.45
C PRO A 344 -8.24 -31.62 -20.40
N HIS A 345 -7.73 -31.54 -21.63
CA HIS A 345 -7.85 -32.65 -22.55
C HIS A 345 -6.83 -33.71 -22.09
N ASP A 346 -7.28 -34.63 -21.25
CA ASP A 346 -6.57 -35.86 -20.93
C ASP A 346 -6.72 -36.79 -22.15
N GLY A 347 -5.66 -36.97 -22.92
CA GLY A 347 -5.72 -37.79 -24.13
C GLY A 347 -4.46 -37.75 -24.99
N ASP A 348 -3.28 -37.97 -24.42
CA ASP A 348 -2.16 -38.58 -25.15
C ASP A 348 -2.13 -40.06 -24.72
N SER A 349 -3.13 -40.83 -25.13
CA SER A 349 -2.97 -42.27 -25.26
C SER A 349 -2.29 -42.49 -26.61
N ASP A 350 -1.00 -42.81 -26.59
CA ASP A 350 -0.26 -43.38 -27.73
C ASP A 350 -0.78 -44.81 -28.02
N GLY A 351 -2.08 -44.95 -28.23
CA GLY A 351 -2.74 -46.12 -28.76
C GLY A 351 -3.51 -45.67 -29.99
N GLU A 352 -3.34 -46.38 -31.09
CA GLU A 352 -4.21 -46.27 -32.25
C GLU A 352 -5.65 -46.50 -31.79
N GLU A 353 -6.37 -45.43 -31.44
CA GLU A 353 -7.81 -45.51 -31.23
C GLU A 353 -8.42 -45.78 -32.61
N GLU A 354 -8.82 -47.05 -32.79
CA GLU A 354 -9.77 -47.45 -33.81
C GLU A 354 -10.87 -46.39 -33.88
N LYS A 355 -10.93 -45.71 -35.02
CA LYS A 355 -11.95 -44.70 -35.32
C LYS A 355 -13.34 -45.35 -35.20
N ASN A 356 -13.97 -45.21 -34.03
CA ASN A 356 -15.41 -45.31 -33.91
C ASN A 356 -16.01 -44.14 -34.71
N LYS A 357 -16.63 -44.48 -35.85
CA LYS A 357 -17.06 -43.57 -36.92
C LYS A 357 -18.31 -42.73 -36.60
N ASP A 358 -18.83 -42.74 -35.37
CA ASP A 358 -20.20 -42.28 -35.11
C ASP A 358 -20.33 -40.95 -34.35
N HIS A 359 -19.23 -40.25 -34.07
CA HIS A 359 -19.27 -38.85 -33.63
C HIS A 359 -18.35 -37.99 -34.50
N PRO A 360 -18.87 -37.05 -35.31
CA PRO A 360 -18.02 -36.12 -36.03
C PRO A 360 -17.25 -35.28 -35.00
N ALA A 361 -15.92 -35.34 -35.06
CA ALA A 361 -15.07 -34.44 -34.29
C ALA A 361 -15.57 -33.00 -34.49
N SER A 362 -15.75 -32.26 -33.39
CA SER A 362 -16.16 -30.86 -33.44
C SER A 362 -15.28 -30.11 -34.45
N PRO A 363 -15.85 -29.29 -35.35
CA PRO A 363 -15.07 -28.58 -36.35
C PRO A 363 -14.00 -27.72 -35.66
N ASP A 364 -12.79 -27.70 -36.22
CA ASP A 364 -11.69 -26.91 -35.69
C ASP A 364 -12.12 -25.42 -35.57
N PRO A 365 -11.75 -24.72 -34.49
CA PRO A 365 -12.07 -23.31 -34.31
C PRO A 365 -11.61 -22.44 -35.49
N PRO A 366 -12.40 -21.45 -35.96
CA PRO A 366 -12.04 -20.62 -37.12
C PRO A 366 -10.68 -19.92 -37.00
N ILE A 367 -10.29 -19.53 -35.78
CA ILE A 367 -9.00 -18.87 -35.50
C ILE A 367 -7.80 -19.77 -35.82
N TRP A 368 -7.96 -21.10 -35.80
CA TRP A 368 -6.87 -22.02 -36.15
C TRP A 368 -6.50 -21.88 -37.62
N SER A 369 -7.48 -21.81 -38.52
CA SER A 369 -7.26 -21.60 -39.95
C SER A 369 -6.58 -20.25 -40.22
N GLU A 370 -6.97 -19.20 -39.49
CA GLU A 370 -6.35 -17.86 -39.58
C GLU A 370 -4.88 -17.84 -39.16
N ILE A 371 -4.48 -18.70 -38.22
CA ILE A 371 -3.08 -18.86 -37.81
C ILE A 371 -2.34 -19.78 -38.79
N MET A 372 -2.90 -20.94 -39.11
CA MET A 372 -2.25 -21.98 -39.91
C MET A 372 -1.93 -21.52 -41.34
N ARG A 373 -2.70 -20.58 -41.92
CA ARG A 373 -2.43 -20.04 -43.26
C ARG A 373 -1.06 -19.37 -43.42
N PHE A 374 -0.41 -18.99 -42.32
CA PHE A 374 0.92 -18.41 -42.33
C PHE A 374 2.04 -19.44 -42.40
N PHE A 375 1.75 -20.73 -42.18
CA PHE A 375 2.78 -21.76 -42.02
C PHE A 375 2.89 -22.69 -43.23
N SER A 376 4.12 -22.90 -43.70
CA SER A 376 4.40 -23.92 -44.72
C SER A 376 4.29 -25.33 -44.15
N ASN A 377 4.62 -25.52 -42.87
CA ASN A 377 4.41 -26.77 -42.14
C ASN A 377 3.67 -26.51 -40.82
N PRO A 378 2.32 -26.57 -40.80
CA PRO A 378 1.52 -26.32 -39.60
C PRO A 378 1.68 -27.35 -38.48
N ARG A 379 2.34 -28.50 -38.72
CA ARG A 379 2.50 -29.57 -37.71
C ARG A 379 3.65 -29.32 -36.72
N LYS A 380 4.54 -28.37 -37.01
CA LYS A 380 5.63 -28.05 -36.10
C LYS A 380 5.09 -27.46 -34.79
N PRO A 381 5.72 -27.75 -33.64
CA PRO A 381 5.47 -27.06 -32.38
C PRO A 381 5.36 -25.55 -32.52
N MET A 382 4.33 -24.97 -31.89
CA MET A 382 4.08 -23.53 -31.93
C MET A 382 4.70 -22.84 -30.72
N ILE A 383 5.60 -21.89 -30.97
CA ILE A 383 6.06 -20.92 -29.97
C ILE A 383 5.06 -19.77 -29.97
N LEU A 384 4.28 -19.63 -28.91
CA LEU A 384 3.23 -18.63 -28.80
C LEU A 384 3.68 -17.45 -27.93
N ALA A 385 3.63 -16.24 -28.49
CA ALA A 385 3.70 -15.00 -27.73
C ALA A 385 2.38 -14.25 -27.86
N LEU A 386 1.74 -13.96 -26.73
CA LEU A 386 0.50 -13.19 -26.65
C LEU A 386 0.71 -11.94 -25.79
N ALA A 387 0.78 -10.78 -26.44
CA ALA A 387 1.05 -9.51 -25.78
C ALA A 387 0.60 -8.33 -26.64
N ARG A 388 0.42 -7.16 -26.02
CA ARG A 388 0.21 -5.91 -26.77
C ARG A 388 1.48 -5.52 -27.53
N PRO A 389 1.38 -4.81 -28.67
CA PRO A 389 2.52 -4.32 -29.43
C PRO A 389 3.18 -3.11 -28.73
N ASP A 390 3.74 -3.36 -27.55
CA ASP A 390 4.42 -2.37 -26.70
C ASP A 390 5.91 -2.74 -26.60
N PRO A 391 6.84 -1.77 -26.76
CA PRO A 391 8.28 -2.01 -26.62
C PRO A 391 8.69 -2.74 -25.33
N LYS A 392 7.96 -2.52 -24.23
CA LYS A 392 8.23 -3.18 -22.94
C LYS A 392 8.04 -4.70 -22.99
N LYS A 393 7.21 -5.20 -23.91
CA LYS A 393 6.95 -6.63 -24.11
C LYS A 393 8.05 -7.32 -24.91
N ASN A 394 8.99 -6.56 -25.50
CA ASN A 394 10.25 -7.07 -26.04
C ASN A 394 10.11 -8.20 -27.09
N ILE A 395 9.03 -8.18 -27.87
CA ILE A 395 8.75 -9.13 -28.95
C ILE A 395 9.83 -9.04 -30.05
N THR A 396 10.42 -7.87 -30.25
CA THR A 396 11.54 -7.67 -31.18
C THR A 396 12.74 -8.57 -30.89
N THR A 397 13.09 -8.78 -29.62
CA THR A 397 14.23 -9.64 -29.25
C THR A 397 13.89 -11.12 -29.45
N LEU A 398 12.63 -11.50 -29.19
CA LEU A 398 12.13 -12.84 -29.51
C LEU A 398 12.24 -13.15 -31.01
N VAL A 399 11.83 -12.23 -31.89
CA VAL A 399 11.91 -12.45 -33.34
C VAL A 399 13.36 -12.57 -33.80
N LYS A 400 14.30 -11.78 -33.23
CA LYS A 400 15.73 -11.93 -33.51
C LYS A 400 16.28 -13.28 -33.05
N ALA A 401 15.95 -13.68 -31.81
CA ALA A 401 16.35 -14.96 -31.23
C ALA A 401 15.88 -16.14 -32.11
N PHE A 402 14.62 -16.11 -32.57
CA PHE A 402 14.08 -17.10 -33.49
C PHE A 402 14.75 -17.03 -34.87
N GLY A 403 14.93 -15.83 -35.43
CA GLY A 403 15.48 -15.65 -36.77
C GLY A 403 16.94 -16.12 -36.92
N GLU A 404 17.76 -15.92 -35.90
CA GLU A 404 19.19 -16.27 -35.88
C GLU A 404 19.43 -17.74 -35.50
N CYS A 405 18.51 -18.39 -34.77
CA CYS A 405 18.64 -19.78 -34.36
C CYS A 405 18.05 -20.76 -35.39
N ARG A 406 18.89 -21.24 -36.31
CA ARG A 406 18.46 -22.22 -37.34
C ARG A 406 17.85 -23.51 -36.77
N PRO A 407 18.42 -24.17 -35.73
CA PRO A 407 17.81 -25.37 -35.16
C PRO A 407 16.40 -25.12 -34.61
N LEU A 408 16.15 -23.95 -34.02
CA LEU A 408 14.84 -23.59 -33.51
C LEU A 408 13.81 -23.43 -34.63
N ARG A 409 14.19 -22.79 -35.74
CA ARG A 409 13.36 -22.63 -36.96
C ARG A 409 13.03 -23.96 -37.65
N GLU A 410 13.98 -24.89 -37.62
CA GLU A 410 13.77 -26.22 -38.18
C GLU A 410 12.72 -27.00 -37.36
N LEU A 411 12.73 -26.84 -36.04
CA LEU A 411 11.85 -27.59 -35.13
C LEU A 411 10.49 -26.93 -34.87
N ALA A 412 10.38 -25.60 -34.87
CA ALA A 412 9.17 -24.90 -34.44
C ALA A 412 8.72 -23.77 -35.39
N ASN A 413 7.46 -23.37 -35.25
CA ASN A 413 6.89 -22.16 -35.83
C ASN A 413 6.68 -21.10 -34.73
N LEU A 414 6.69 -19.82 -35.09
CA LEU A 414 6.47 -18.71 -34.16
C LEU A 414 5.11 -18.04 -34.42
N THR A 415 4.28 -17.86 -33.39
CA THR A 415 2.98 -17.18 -33.47
C THR A 415 2.97 -15.97 -32.56
N LEU A 416 2.70 -14.80 -33.14
CA LEU A 416 2.69 -13.50 -32.46
C LEU A 416 1.27 -12.92 -32.47
N ILE A 417 0.57 -13.02 -31.33
CA ILE A 417 -0.74 -12.38 -31.14
C ILE A 417 -0.51 -10.98 -30.56
N MET A 418 -0.52 -9.96 -31.42
CA MET A 418 -0.08 -8.59 -31.14
C MET A 418 -1.21 -7.55 -31.19
N GLY A 419 -2.37 -7.86 -30.60
CA GLY A 419 -3.54 -6.99 -30.66
C GLY A 419 -4.22 -6.95 -32.05
N ASN A 420 -5.37 -6.28 -32.11
CA ASN A 420 -6.15 -6.15 -33.35
C ASN A 420 -5.75 -4.89 -34.12
N ARG A 421 -5.64 -5.00 -35.44
CA ARG A 421 -5.27 -3.88 -36.34
C ARG A 421 -5.96 -4.02 -37.69
N ASP A 422 -6.37 -2.88 -38.26
CA ASP A 422 -6.90 -2.79 -39.62
C ASP A 422 -5.81 -2.23 -40.56
N ASP A 423 -5.49 -0.95 -40.36
CA ASP A 423 -4.38 -0.21 -40.97
C ASP A 423 -3.31 0.13 -39.90
N ILE A 424 -2.04 0.08 -40.30
CA ILE A 424 -0.92 0.42 -39.42
C ILE A 424 -0.70 1.94 -39.38
N ASP A 425 -1.03 2.66 -40.46
CA ASP A 425 -0.83 4.10 -40.56
C ASP A 425 -1.81 4.89 -39.68
N GLU A 426 -2.96 4.29 -39.34
CA GLU A 426 -3.97 4.86 -38.44
C GLU A 426 -3.69 4.58 -36.95
N MET A 427 -2.67 3.78 -36.62
CA MET A 427 -2.31 3.47 -35.23
C MET A 427 -1.51 4.62 -34.58
N SER A 428 -1.54 4.70 -33.25
CA SER A 428 -0.65 5.62 -32.50
C SER A 428 0.82 5.41 -32.91
N GLY A 429 1.58 6.49 -33.15
CA GLY A 429 2.93 6.42 -33.73
C GLY A 429 3.92 5.46 -33.02
N ALA A 430 3.83 5.31 -31.69
CA ALA A 430 4.67 4.37 -30.93
C ALA A 430 4.32 2.89 -31.20
N ASN A 431 3.04 2.53 -31.21
CA ASN A 431 2.62 1.16 -31.50
C ASN A 431 2.82 0.80 -32.98
N ALA A 432 2.56 1.76 -33.88
CA ALA A 432 2.79 1.61 -35.31
C ALA A 432 4.27 1.33 -35.59
N SER A 433 5.17 2.22 -35.14
CA SER A 433 6.61 2.06 -35.34
C SER A 433 7.16 0.76 -34.74
N TYR A 434 6.66 0.35 -33.57
CA TYR A 434 7.06 -0.92 -32.95
C TYR A 434 6.61 -2.13 -33.79
N LEU A 435 5.37 -2.14 -34.26
CA LEU A 435 4.88 -3.20 -35.14
C LEU A 435 5.65 -3.26 -36.46
N LEU A 436 5.92 -2.11 -37.10
CA LEU A 436 6.77 -2.04 -38.29
C LEU A 436 8.16 -2.64 -38.02
N SER A 437 8.73 -2.37 -36.84
CA SER A 437 10.05 -2.92 -36.49
C SER A 437 10.03 -4.45 -36.45
N ILE A 438 8.94 -5.06 -35.96
CA ILE A 438 8.76 -6.51 -35.93
C ILE A 438 8.63 -7.07 -37.36
N ILE A 439 7.81 -6.44 -38.20
CA ILE A 439 7.61 -6.86 -39.61
C ILE A 439 8.93 -6.75 -40.39
N LYS A 440 9.71 -5.69 -40.19
CA LYS A 440 11.05 -5.54 -40.78
C LYS A 440 12.00 -6.66 -40.36
N LEU A 441 11.89 -7.19 -39.14
CA LEU A 441 12.70 -8.32 -38.70
C LEU A 441 12.26 -9.63 -39.35
N VAL A 442 10.95 -9.84 -39.53
CA VAL A 442 10.41 -11.00 -40.27
C VAL A 442 10.97 -11.04 -41.69
N ASP A 443 10.99 -9.89 -42.37
CA ASP A 443 11.57 -9.75 -43.70
C ASP A 443 13.10 -9.96 -43.69
N LYS A 444 13.82 -9.29 -42.78
CA LYS A 444 15.29 -9.38 -42.66
C LYS A 444 15.80 -10.82 -42.51
N TYR A 445 15.09 -11.68 -41.76
CA TYR A 445 15.51 -13.05 -41.49
C TYR A 445 14.84 -14.10 -42.40
N ASP A 446 14.06 -13.65 -43.40
CA ASP A 446 13.30 -14.50 -44.33
C ASP A 446 12.45 -15.55 -43.59
N LEU A 447 11.54 -15.05 -42.74
CA LEU A 447 10.71 -15.89 -41.85
C LEU A 447 9.31 -16.20 -42.41
N TYR A 448 9.09 -15.93 -43.70
CA TYR A 448 7.85 -16.28 -44.38
C TYR A 448 7.59 -17.79 -44.32
N GLY A 449 6.35 -18.20 -44.07
CA GLY A 449 6.00 -19.60 -43.88
C GLY A 449 6.36 -20.19 -42.50
N GLN A 450 6.98 -19.40 -41.60
CA GLN A 450 7.43 -19.84 -40.27
C GLN A 450 6.88 -18.97 -39.13
N VAL A 451 6.47 -17.73 -39.42
CA VAL A 451 5.94 -16.79 -38.42
C VAL A 451 4.50 -16.39 -38.76
N ALA A 452 3.58 -16.55 -37.79
CA ALA A 452 2.20 -16.10 -37.88
C ALA A 452 1.98 -14.83 -37.05
N TYR A 453 1.25 -13.87 -37.60
CA TYR A 453 0.89 -12.61 -36.93
C TYR A 453 -0.50 -12.14 -37.38
N PRO A 454 -1.58 -12.87 -37.01
CA PRO A 454 -2.94 -12.59 -37.47
C PRO A 454 -3.36 -11.14 -37.14
N LYS A 455 -4.22 -10.55 -38.00
CA LYS A 455 -4.69 -9.17 -37.83
C LYS A 455 -5.76 -9.02 -36.76
N HIS A 456 -6.62 -10.02 -36.60
CA HIS A 456 -7.77 -9.98 -35.71
C HIS A 456 -7.90 -11.26 -34.90
N HIS A 457 -8.32 -11.10 -33.65
CA HIS A 457 -8.81 -12.17 -32.79
C HIS A 457 -9.89 -11.59 -31.86
N LYS A 458 -10.81 -12.44 -31.39
CA LYS A 458 -11.76 -12.13 -30.33
C LYS A 458 -11.22 -12.64 -28.99
N GLN A 459 -11.72 -12.11 -27.89
CA GLN A 459 -11.37 -12.60 -26.56
C GLN A 459 -11.74 -14.09 -26.38
N SER A 460 -12.87 -14.50 -26.97
CA SER A 460 -13.31 -15.90 -27.02
C SER A 460 -12.33 -16.83 -27.73
N ASP A 461 -11.50 -16.30 -28.63
CA ASP A 461 -10.56 -17.10 -29.42
C ASP A 461 -9.28 -17.41 -28.62
N VAL A 462 -8.97 -16.63 -27.59
CA VAL A 462 -7.73 -16.77 -26.80
C VAL A 462 -7.58 -18.17 -26.18
N PRO A 463 -8.61 -18.76 -25.54
CA PRO A 463 -8.62 -20.18 -25.16
C PRO A 463 -8.26 -21.16 -26.28
N ASP A 464 -8.79 -20.95 -27.49
CA ASP A 464 -8.52 -21.80 -28.65
C ASP A 464 -7.08 -21.66 -29.14
N ILE A 465 -6.49 -20.47 -29.03
CA ILE A 465 -5.09 -20.21 -29.38
C ILE A 465 -4.14 -20.97 -28.42
N TYR A 466 -4.41 -20.93 -27.11
CA TYR A 466 -3.66 -21.72 -26.14
C TYR A 466 -3.81 -23.23 -26.40
N ARG A 467 -5.03 -23.70 -26.70
CA ARG A 467 -5.29 -25.10 -27.07
C ARG A 467 -4.52 -25.52 -28.32
N LEU A 468 -4.45 -24.67 -29.35
CA LEU A 468 -3.66 -24.95 -30.55
C LEU A 468 -2.17 -25.09 -30.23
N ALA A 469 -1.65 -24.20 -29.39
CA ALA A 469 -0.27 -24.27 -28.93
C ALA A 469 0.02 -25.59 -28.20
N ALA A 470 -0.88 -25.99 -27.30
CA ALA A 470 -0.72 -27.22 -26.52
C ALA A 470 -0.83 -28.46 -27.43
N LYS A 471 -1.79 -28.47 -28.36
CA LYS A 471 -2.01 -29.55 -29.33
C LYS A 471 -0.80 -29.79 -30.24
N THR A 472 -0.07 -28.74 -30.58
CA THR A 472 1.17 -28.85 -31.38
C THR A 472 2.41 -29.21 -30.54
N LYS A 473 2.26 -29.47 -29.23
CA LYS A 473 3.38 -29.64 -28.28
C LYS A 473 4.31 -28.42 -28.24
N GLY A 474 3.70 -27.24 -28.37
CA GLY A 474 4.35 -25.93 -28.39
C GLY A 474 4.67 -25.38 -27.01
N VAL A 475 5.14 -24.13 -26.97
CA VAL A 475 5.55 -23.43 -25.74
C VAL A 475 4.99 -22.01 -25.73
N PHE A 476 4.67 -21.49 -24.56
CA PHE A 476 4.29 -20.09 -24.39
C PHE A 476 5.50 -19.25 -23.97
N ILE A 477 5.68 -18.06 -24.53
CA ILE A 477 6.78 -17.16 -24.15
C ILE A 477 6.31 -15.75 -23.78
N ASN A 478 6.85 -15.25 -22.67
CA ASN A 478 6.78 -13.85 -22.26
C ASN A 478 8.20 -13.25 -22.09
N PRO A 479 8.75 -12.60 -23.13
CA PRO A 479 10.11 -12.09 -23.13
C PRO A 479 10.24 -10.66 -22.59
N ALA A 480 9.20 -10.12 -21.92
CA ALA A 480 9.15 -8.72 -21.49
C ALA A 480 10.37 -8.31 -20.64
N TYR A 481 10.80 -7.05 -20.76
CA TYR A 481 11.93 -6.54 -19.96
C TYR A 481 11.65 -6.62 -18.46
N ILE A 482 10.41 -6.31 -18.07
CA ILE A 482 9.86 -6.49 -16.73
C ILE A 482 8.39 -6.89 -16.89
N GLU A 483 7.97 -7.95 -16.19
CA GLU A 483 6.56 -8.37 -16.11
C GLU A 483 6.07 -8.28 -14.65
N PRO A 484 5.24 -7.29 -14.27
CA PRO A 484 4.86 -7.09 -12.86
C PRO A 484 4.21 -8.31 -12.20
N PHE A 485 3.40 -9.07 -12.95
CA PHE A 485 2.83 -10.33 -12.48
C PHE A 485 2.85 -11.39 -13.59
N GLY A 486 2.02 -11.23 -14.63
CA GLY A 486 1.98 -12.12 -15.79
C GLY A 486 0.80 -13.11 -15.80
N LEU A 487 -0.45 -12.60 -15.79
CA LEU A 487 -1.66 -13.45 -15.87
C LEU A 487 -1.66 -14.40 -17.08
N THR A 488 -1.12 -13.96 -18.21
CA THR A 488 -1.02 -14.78 -19.44
C THR A 488 -0.18 -16.05 -19.24
N LEU A 489 0.77 -16.04 -18.29
CA LEU A 489 1.55 -17.23 -17.94
C LEU A 489 0.69 -18.28 -17.21
N ILE A 490 -0.18 -17.81 -16.31
CA ILE A 490 -1.13 -18.65 -15.58
C ILE A 490 -2.18 -19.19 -16.55
N GLU A 491 -2.71 -18.35 -17.44
CA GLU A 491 -3.62 -18.78 -18.50
C GLU A 491 -3.00 -19.89 -19.36
N ALA A 492 -1.80 -19.66 -19.89
CA ALA A 492 -1.09 -20.65 -20.70
C ALA A 492 -0.86 -21.96 -19.94
N ALA A 493 -0.41 -21.88 -18.69
CA ALA A 493 -0.19 -23.04 -17.82
C ALA A 493 -1.47 -23.85 -17.59
N ALA A 494 -2.62 -23.19 -17.47
CA ALA A 494 -3.92 -23.85 -17.30
C ALA A 494 -4.32 -24.71 -18.51
N TYR A 495 -3.88 -24.34 -19.72
CA TYR A 495 -4.02 -25.16 -20.93
C TYR A 495 -2.90 -26.19 -21.12
N GLY A 496 -2.02 -26.36 -20.13
CA GLY A 496 -0.93 -27.32 -20.16
C GLY A 496 0.28 -26.90 -20.99
N LEU A 497 0.45 -25.61 -21.26
CA LEU A 497 1.62 -25.10 -21.97
C LEU A 497 2.82 -24.90 -21.03
N PRO A 498 3.98 -25.47 -21.37
CA PRO A 498 5.24 -25.05 -20.77
C PRO A 498 5.54 -23.59 -21.12
N MET A 499 6.10 -22.85 -20.15
CA MET A 499 6.37 -21.42 -20.31
C MET A 499 7.88 -21.10 -20.37
N VAL A 500 8.25 -20.13 -21.20
CA VAL A 500 9.50 -19.38 -21.12
C VAL A 500 9.18 -17.97 -20.69
N ALA A 501 9.74 -17.50 -19.58
CA ALA A 501 9.39 -16.18 -19.07
C ALA A 501 10.61 -15.39 -18.60
N THR A 502 10.50 -14.06 -18.64
CA THR A 502 11.51 -13.17 -18.08
C THR A 502 11.78 -13.46 -16.60
N LYS A 503 13.06 -13.44 -16.20
CA LYS A 503 13.49 -13.51 -14.79
C LYS A 503 13.27 -12.21 -14.02
N ASN A 504 12.79 -11.15 -14.69
CA ASN A 504 12.55 -9.84 -14.10
C ASN A 504 11.03 -9.64 -13.93
N GLY A 505 10.49 -9.89 -12.75
CA GLY A 505 9.04 -9.81 -12.60
C GLY A 505 8.41 -10.78 -11.62
N GLY A 506 7.08 -10.75 -11.60
CA GLY A 506 6.24 -11.82 -11.08
C GLY A 506 6.40 -13.20 -11.72
N PRO A 507 6.90 -13.39 -12.96
CA PRO A 507 7.12 -14.74 -13.48
C PRO A 507 8.04 -15.61 -12.63
N VAL A 508 8.95 -15.02 -11.85
CA VAL A 508 9.82 -15.76 -10.92
C VAL A 508 8.99 -16.44 -9.82
N ASP A 509 7.99 -15.75 -9.28
CA ASP A 509 7.12 -16.31 -8.25
C ASP A 509 6.13 -17.31 -8.85
N ILE A 510 5.62 -17.05 -10.06
CA ILE A 510 4.76 -18.01 -10.80
C ILE A 510 5.54 -19.29 -11.08
N HIS A 511 6.76 -19.19 -11.60
CA HIS A 511 7.63 -20.33 -11.89
C HIS A 511 7.94 -21.14 -10.64
N ARG A 512 8.22 -20.49 -9.50
CA ARG A 512 8.48 -21.18 -8.23
C ARG A 512 7.29 -22.04 -7.76
N VAL A 513 6.06 -21.62 -8.04
CA VAL A 513 4.84 -22.35 -7.65
C VAL A 513 4.48 -23.42 -8.68
N LEU A 514 4.54 -23.09 -9.97
CA LEU A 514 4.08 -23.99 -11.02
C LEU A 514 5.14 -25.02 -11.44
N ASP A 515 6.43 -24.70 -11.42
CA ASP A 515 7.53 -25.50 -11.99
C ASP A 515 7.24 -25.98 -13.43
N ASN A 516 6.60 -25.13 -14.24
CA ASN A 516 6.10 -25.46 -15.58
C ASN A 516 6.92 -24.83 -16.72
N GLY A 517 8.20 -24.48 -16.50
CA GLY A 517 8.93 -23.73 -17.51
C GLY A 517 10.37 -23.35 -17.18
N LEU A 518 10.90 -22.38 -17.94
CA LEU A 518 12.26 -21.84 -17.80
C LEU A 518 12.22 -20.31 -17.69
N LEU A 519 13.11 -19.75 -16.88
CA LEU A 519 13.32 -18.30 -16.75
C LEU A 519 14.52 -17.84 -17.59
N VAL A 520 14.40 -16.69 -18.25
CA VAL A 520 15.42 -16.14 -19.15
C VAL A 520 15.73 -14.68 -18.84
N ASP A 521 16.95 -14.24 -19.19
CA ASP A 521 17.26 -12.80 -19.18
C ASP A 521 16.67 -12.14 -20.43
N PRO A 522 15.78 -11.14 -20.29
CA PRO A 522 15.17 -10.50 -21.46
C PRO A 522 16.15 -9.67 -22.30
N HIS A 523 17.35 -9.37 -21.80
CA HIS A 523 18.41 -8.68 -22.56
C HIS A 523 19.36 -9.64 -23.27
N ASP A 524 19.32 -10.93 -22.94
CA ASP A 524 20.14 -11.96 -23.57
C ASP A 524 19.31 -12.73 -24.60
N GLN A 525 19.52 -12.37 -25.87
CA GLN A 525 18.87 -13.02 -26.99
C GLN A 525 19.20 -14.52 -27.09
N GLN A 526 20.43 -14.91 -26.74
CA GLN A 526 20.85 -16.30 -26.81
C GLN A 526 20.16 -17.13 -25.73
N SER A 527 20.04 -16.58 -24.51
CA SER A 527 19.27 -17.20 -23.42
C SER A 527 17.83 -17.51 -23.82
N ILE A 528 17.16 -16.60 -24.54
CA ILE A 528 15.81 -16.82 -25.07
C ILE A 528 15.79 -17.97 -26.08
N ALA A 529 16.71 -17.96 -27.05
CA ALA A 529 16.80 -18.99 -28.09
C ALA A 529 17.07 -20.38 -27.49
N ASP A 530 18.02 -20.49 -26.56
CA ASP A 530 18.42 -21.75 -25.93
C ASP A 530 17.29 -22.34 -25.08
N ALA A 531 16.58 -21.50 -24.31
CA ALA A 531 15.45 -21.96 -23.50
C ALA A 531 14.29 -22.49 -24.37
N LEU A 532 13.96 -21.77 -25.45
CA LEU A 532 12.94 -22.21 -26.41
C LEU A 532 13.36 -23.51 -27.11
N LEU A 533 14.60 -23.58 -27.59
CA LEU A 533 15.13 -24.77 -28.25
C LEU A 533 15.13 -25.98 -27.31
N LYS A 534 15.53 -25.79 -26.05
CA LYS A 534 15.53 -26.85 -25.03
C LYS A 534 14.13 -27.41 -24.81
N LEU A 535 13.12 -26.57 -24.61
CA LEU A 535 11.75 -27.02 -24.35
C LEU A 535 11.09 -27.67 -25.58
N VAL A 536 11.41 -27.21 -26.79
CA VAL A 536 10.85 -27.78 -28.03
C VAL A 536 11.55 -29.10 -28.41
N SER A 537 12.84 -29.25 -28.12
CA SER A 537 13.62 -30.46 -28.46
C SER A 537 13.50 -31.58 -27.43
N ASP A 538 13.41 -31.26 -26.13
CA ASP A 538 13.32 -32.24 -25.05
C ASP A 538 11.86 -32.57 -24.70
N LYS A 539 11.37 -33.67 -25.27
CA LYS A 539 10.00 -34.16 -25.03
C LYS A 539 9.74 -34.52 -23.56
N GLN A 540 10.75 -35.01 -22.82
CA GLN A 540 10.58 -35.39 -21.41
C GLN A 540 10.44 -34.17 -20.53
N LEU A 541 11.28 -33.15 -20.77
CA LEU A 541 11.16 -31.87 -20.09
C LEU A 541 9.81 -31.21 -20.38
N TRP A 542 9.38 -31.19 -21.64
CA TRP A 542 8.08 -30.64 -22.03
C TRP A 542 6.92 -31.31 -21.29
N ALA A 543 6.88 -32.65 -21.27
CA ALA A 543 5.83 -33.42 -20.60
C ALA A 543 5.83 -33.17 -19.08
N ARG A 544 7.01 -33.09 -18.47
CA ARG A 544 7.14 -32.74 -17.04
C ARG A 544 6.60 -31.34 -16.75
N CYS A 545 6.99 -30.34 -17.55
CA CYS A 545 6.51 -28.96 -17.37
C CYS A 545 4.99 -28.87 -17.54
N ARG A 546 4.41 -29.55 -18.53
CA ARG A 546 2.96 -29.64 -18.71
C ARG A 546 2.29 -30.24 -17.47
N GLN A 547 2.78 -31.38 -16.99
CA GLN A 547 2.20 -32.07 -15.84
C GLN A 547 2.25 -31.22 -14.58
N ASN A 548 3.39 -30.56 -14.34
CA ASN A 548 3.58 -29.64 -13.22
C ASN A 548 2.60 -28.45 -13.28
N GLY A 549 2.47 -27.82 -14.45
CA GLY A 549 1.54 -26.71 -14.67
C GLY A 549 0.09 -27.09 -14.36
N LEU A 550 -0.41 -28.17 -14.98
CA LEU A 550 -1.78 -28.66 -14.77
C LEU A 550 -2.05 -29.07 -13.33
N LYS A 551 -1.06 -29.69 -12.67
CA LYS A 551 -1.18 -30.09 -11.26
C LYS A 551 -1.29 -28.89 -10.32
N ASN A 552 -0.47 -27.86 -10.52
CA ASN A 552 -0.30 -26.77 -9.56
C ASN A 552 -1.18 -25.54 -9.86
N ILE A 553 -1.85 -25.49 -11.02
CA ILE A 553 -2.61 -24.31 -11.45
C ILE A 553 -3.72 -23.89 -10.47
N HIS A 554 -4.33 -24.84 -9.77
CA HIS A 554 -5.38 -24.60 -8.78
C HIS A 554 -4.94 -23.66 -7.64
N LEU A 555 -3.63 -23.55 -7.36
CA LEU A 555 -3.07 -22.63 -6.37
C LEU A 555 -3.24 -21.14 -6.77
N PHE A 556 -3.45 -20.86 -8.06
CA PHE A 556 -3.76 -19.54 -8.58
C PHE A 556 -5.26 -19.35 -8.80
N SER A 557 -6.11 -20.09 -8.07
CA SER A 557 -7.57 -19.95 -8.18
C SER A 557 -8.11 -18.91 -7.20
N TRP A 558 -9.25 -18.28 -7.54
CA TRP A 558 -9.93 -17.34 -6.65
C TRP A 558 -10.29 -17.92 -5.27
N PRO A 559 -10.76 -19.18 -5.14
CA PRO A 559 -10.98 -19.79 -3.83
C PRO A 559 -9.71 -19.87 -2.98
N GLU A 560 -8.58 -20.30 -3.55
CA GLU A 560 -7.31 -20.37 -2.81
C GLU A 560 -6.81 -18.98 -2.42
N HIS A 561 -6.91 -17.99 -3.32
CA HIS A 561 -6.63 -16.59 -3.00
C HIS A 561 -7.46 -16.11 -1.81
N CYS A 562 -8.78 -16.31 -1.84
CA CYS A 562 -9.68 -15.84 -0.78
C CYS A 562 -9.44 -16.55 0.55
N LYS A 563 -9.17 -17.87 0.54
CA LYS A 563 -8.80 -18.61 1.76
C LYS A 563 -7.54 -18.02 2.39
N ALA A 564 -6.48 -17.80 1.61
CA ALA A 564 -5.24 -17.21 2.09
C ALA A 564 -5.47 -15.77 2.60
N TYR A 565 -6.24 -14.98 1.85
CA TYR A 565 -6.60 -13.61 2.20
C TYR A 565 -7.32 -13.53 3.55
N LEU A 566 -8.42 -14.29 3.71
CA LEU A 566 -9.22 -14.33 4.93
C LEU A 566 -8.44 -14.89 6.12
N ALA A 567 -7.64 -15.94 5.92
CA ALA A 567 -6.79 -16.50 6.98
C ALA A 567 -5.79 -15.47 7.53
N ARG A 568 -5.22 -14.64 6.65
CA ARG A 568 -4.29 -13.58 7.06
C ARG A 568 -5.01 -12.42 7.75
N ILE A 569 -6.21 -12.05 7.31
CA ILE A 569 -7.03 -11.05 8.01
C ILE A 569 -7.47 -11.55 9.39
N ALA A 570 -7.91 -12.80 9.51
CA ALA A 570 -8.31 -13.38 10.80
C ALA A 570 -7.15 -13.44 11.80
N SER A 571 -5.90 -13.54 11.32
CA SER A 571 -4.71 -13.46 12.18
C SER A 571 -4.40 -12.04 12.69
N CYS A 572 -5.07 -11.02 12.15
CA CYS A 572 -4.93 -9.65 12.61
C CYS A 572 -5.85 -9.40 13.82
N LYS A 573 -5.36 -8.71 14.85
CA LYS A 573 -6.19 -8.33 16.00
C LYS A 573 -7.33 -7.40 15.55
N PRO A 574 -8.59 -7.65 15.95
CA PRO A 574 -9.70 -6.77 15.60
C PRO A 574 -9.50 -5.37 16.19
N ARG A 575 -9.57 -4.34 15.34
CA ARG A 575 -9.53 -2.92 15.73
C ARG A 575 -10.92 -2.39 16.11
N GLN A 576 -11.67 -3.13 16.92
CA GLN A 576 -12.97 -2.61 17.34
C GLN A 576 -12.76 -1.60 18.47
N PRO A 577 -13.36 -0.39 18.39
CA PRO A 577 -13.53 0.42 19.58
C PRO A 577 -14.27 -0.44 20.60
N GLN A 578 -13.63 -0.72 21.73
CA GLN A 578 -14.31 -1.31 22.88
C GLN A 578 -15.17 -0.22 23.49
N TRP A 579 -16.27 0.14 22.81
CA TRP A 579 -17.30 0.93 23.45
C TRP A 579 -17.70 0.14 24.70
N GLN A 580 -17.48 0.71 25.88
CA GLN A 580 -17.98 0.10 27.10
C GLN A 580 -19.51 0.01 26.98
N LYS A 581 -20.02 -1.13 26.52
CA LYS A 581 -21.42 -1.47 26.64
C LYS A 581 -21.65 -1.70 28.12
N ILE A 582 -22.53 -0.90 28.73
CA ILE A 582 -23.09 -1.21 30.03
C ILE A 582 -24.01 -2.41 29.81
N GLU A 583 -23.45 -3.61 29.81
CA GLU A 583 -24.22 -4.85 29.93
C GLU A 583 -23.97 -5.42 31.33
N GLU A 584 -25.06 -5.67 32.03
CA GLU A 584 -25.07 -6.30 33.35
C GLU A 584 -24.34 -7.65 33.30
N GLY A 585 -23.20 -7.68 34.00
CA GLY A 585 -22.49 -8.86 34.50
C GLY A 585 -22.62 -10.18 33.74
N PHE A 586 -21.71 -10.43 32.80
CA PHE A 586 -21.04 -11.73 32.65
C PHE A 586 -19.60 -11.50 32.18
N GLN A 587 -18.65 -11.50 33.12
CA GLN A 587 -17.23 -11.52 32.82
C GLN A 587 -16.82 -12.96 32.47
N ASN A 588 -16.49 -13.23 31.21
CA ASN A 588 -15.52 -14.26 30.87
C ASN A 588 -14.16 -13.57 30.74
N SER A 589 -13.37 -13.60 31.82
CA SER A 589 -11.96 -13.23 31.79
C SER A 589 -11.16 -14.38 31.19
N GLU A 590 -10.82 -14.32 29.90
CA GLU A 590 -9.68 -15.08 29.39
C GLU A 590 -8.40 -14.26 29.61
N SER A 591 -7.53 -14.85 30.42
CA SER A 591 -6.23 -14.36 30.80
C SER A 591 -5.27 -14.24 29.62
N ASP A 592 -4.53 -13.14 29.56
CA ASP A 592 -3.34 -12.95 28.75
C ASP A 592 -2.38 -14.16 28.86
N SER A 593 -2.20 -14.87 27.75
CA SER A 593 -1.07 -15.78 27.53
C SER A 593 -0.72 -15.81 26.04
N PRO A 594 0.57 -15.69 25.66
CA PRO A 594 1.01 -15.76 24.27
C PRO A 594 1.09 -17.22 23.82
N GLY A 595 -0.07 -17.85 23.69
CA GLY A 595 -0.22 -19.26 23.33
C GLY A 595 -0.64 -19.48 21.89
N ASP A 596 -0.15 -18.69 20.92
CA ASP A 596 -0.58 -18.88 19.53
C ASP A 596 0.53 -18.56 18.52
N SER A 597 1.39 -19.55 18.26
CA SER A 597 1.95 -19.87 16.92
C SER A 597 3.10 -20.89 17.01
N LEU A 598 2.76 -22.09 17.50
CA LEU A 598 3.47 -23.32 17.13
C LEU A 598 2.99 -23.89 15.78
N ARG A 599 2.20 -23.13 15.00
CA ARG A 599 1.76 -23.51 13.64
C ARG A 599 2.69 -22.98 12.52
N ASP A 600 3.77 -22.29 12.89
CA ASP A 600 4.70 -21.63 11.96
C ASP A 600 5.78 -22.54 11.34
N MET A 601 5.74 -23.86 11.56
CA MET A 601 6.67 -24.78 10.87
C MET A 601 6.26 -25.10 9.42
N HIS A 602 5.09 -24.65 8.95
CA HIS A 602 4.60 -25.02 7.61
C HIS A 602 4.90 -24.02 6.49
N ASP A 603 5.37 -22.80 6.78
CA ASP A 603 5.73 -21.81 5.73
C ASP A 603 7.11 -22.09 5.06
N LEU A 604 7.82 -23.16 5.48
CA LEU A 604 9.06 -23.64 4.85
C LEU A 604 9.05 -25.15 4.51
N SER A 605 7.99 -25.90 4.86
CA SER A 605 7.99 -27.37 4.77
C SER A 605 7.25 -27.98 3.57
N LEU A 606 6.74 -27.17 2.62
CA LEU A 606 6.10 -27.70 1.41
C LEU A 606 7.09 -28.08 0.30
N ASN A 607 8.35 -28.42 0.60
CA ASN A 607 9.35 -28.71 -0.43
C ASN A 607 10.49 -29.69 -0.02
N LEU A 608 10.23 -30.70 0.80
CA LEU A 608 11.17 -31.84 0.94
C LEU A 608 10.40 -33.16 1.07
N LYS A 609 10.18 -33.80 -0.08
CA LYS A 609 9.76 -35.20 -0.16
C LYS A 609 11.03 -36.05 -0.21
N LEU A 610 11.56 -36.44 0.95
CA LEU A 610 12.58 -37.47 1.03
C LEU A 610 11.91 -38.76 1.51
N SER A 611 11.87 -39.72 0.59
CA SER A 611 11.54 -41.13 0.83
C SER A 611 12.66 -41.75 1.67
N LEU A 612 12.31 -42.42 2.78
CA LEU A 612 13.12 -43.47 3.40
C LEU A 612 12.25 -44.27 4.38
N ASP A 613 12.08 -45.56 4.06
CA ASP A 613 11.52 -46.61 4.90
C ASP A 613 12.37 -46.84 6.18
N GLY A 614 11.74 -47.34 7.25
CA GLY A 614 12.46 -48.08 8.29
C GLY A 614 12.00 -47.91 9.74
N GLU A 615 11.13 -48.83 10.18
CA GLU A 615 11.07 -49.54 11.47
C GLU A 615 10.84 -48.87 12.85
N LYS A 616 9.94 -49.57 13.58
CA LYS A 616 9.49 -49.53 14.98
C LYS A 616 10.58 -49.39 16.05
N THR A 617 10.27 -48.74 17.20
CA THR A 617 9.99 -49.37 18.52
C THR A 617 9.82 -48.36 19.69
N GLU A 618 8.73 -48.55 20.44
CA GLU A 618 8.50 -48.54 21.90
C GLU A 618 9.25 -47.63 22.92
N SER A 619 8.42 -46.90 23.69
CA SER A 619 8.33 -46.83 25.18
C SER A 619 9.39 -46.15 26.05
N GLY A 620 8.93 -45.43 27.10
CA GLY A 620 9.70 -45.25 28.35
C GLY A 620 9.41 -43.96 29.16
N ASN A 621 8.54 -44.06 30.17
CA ASN A 621 8.38 -43.13 31.29
C ASN A 621 9.58 -43.18 32.28
N LEU A 622 9.91 -42.07 32.95
CA LEU A 622 10.16 -41.90 34.41
C LEU A 622 10.60 -40.44 34.67
N ASP A 623 9.98 -39.57 35.47
CA ASP A 623 9.59 -39.52 36.90
C ASP A 623 10.69 -38.99 37.87
N ASN A 624 10.36 -37.82 38.46
CA ASN A 624 10.62 -37.26 39.80
C ASN A 624 11.94 -37.46 40.58
N SER A 625 12.44 -36.36 41.20
CA SER A 625 12.54 -36.14 42.68
C SER A 625 13.50 -34.98 43.08
N LEU A 626 13.02 -33.96 43.82
CA LEU A 626 13.30 -33.62 45.25
C LEU A 626 14.62 -32.80 45.47
N ASP A 627 14.80 -31.76 46.30
CA ASP A 627 14.08 -31.17 47.45
C ASP A 627 14.64 -29.76 47.81
N ASN A 628 13.74 -28.85 48.28
CA ASN A 628 13.70 -27.93 49.46
C ASN A 628 14.99 -27.24 50.04
N GLU A 629 15.02 -26.03 50.65
CA GLU A 629 14.07 -25.26 51.51
C GLU A 629 14.28 -23.71 51.47
N ASP A 630 13.19 -22.96 51.77
CA ASP A 630 12.96 -21.77 52.64
C ASP A 630 13.77 -20.44 52.57
N ASN A 631 13.26 -19.23 52.87
CA ASN A 631 11.93 -18.59 53.02
C ASN A 631 12.15 -17.07 53.22
N ALA A 632 11.35 -16.19 52.59
CA ALA A 632 11.01 -14.83 53.06
C ALA A 632 9.91 -14.19 52.20
N VAL A 633 8.65 -14.39 52.60
CA VAL A 633 7.45 -13.73 52.06
C VAL A 633 6.88 -12.83 53.15
N ASP A 634 6.89 -11.51 52.96
CA ASP A 634 5.86 -10.63 53.52
C ASP A 634 5.83 -9.30 52.74
N GLY A 635 4.64 -8.81 52.39
CA GLY A 635 4.49 -7.51 51.70
C GLY A 635 3.45 -7.41 50.58
N LYS A 636 2.49 -8.33 50.45
CA LYS A 636 1.41 -8.19 49.45
C LYS A 636 -0.02 -8.43 49.95
N TYR A 637 -0.24 -8.54 51.25
CA TYR A 637 -1.56 -8.80 51.85
C TYR A 637 -2.16 -7.63 52.66
N LYS A 638 -1.92 -6.37 52.27
CA LYS A 638 -2.52 -5.21 52.96
C LYS A 638 -3.30 -4.21 52.09
N LEU A 639 -3.58 -4.49 50.82
CA LEU A 639 -4.41 -3.59 50.00
C LEU A 639 -5.75 -4.19 49.53
N GLU A 640 -5.94 -5.52 49.61
CA GLU A 640 -7.18 -6.16 49.15
C GLU A 640 -8.28 -6.29 50.24
N ASN A 641 -7.96 -6.07 51.51
CA ASN A 641 -8.94 -6.15 52.61
C ASN A 641 -9.58 -4.80 53.00
N ALA A 642 -9.29 -3.71 52.28
CA ALA A 642 -9.91 -2.40 52.54
C ALA A 642 -11.15 -2.12 51.66
N VAL A 643 -11.41 -2.93 50.63
CA VAL A 643 -12.48 -2.67 49.64
C VAL A 643 -13.66 -3.66 49.76
N LEU A 644 -13.52 -4.71 50.57
CA LEU A 644 -14.55 -5.75 50.77
C LEU A 644 -15.45 -5.56 52.01
N THR A 645 -15.22 -4.51 52.81
CA THR A 645 -15.98 -4.25 54.05
C THR A 645 -17.06 -3.18 53.90
N LEU A 646 -17.29 -2.65 52.69
CA LEU A 646 -18.26 -1.57 52.43
C LEU A 646 -19.53 -2.01 51.69
N THR A 647 -19.71 -3.30 51.39
CA THR A 647 -20.82 -3.79 50.54
C THR A 647 -21.77 -4.81 51.20
N LYS A 648 -21.76 -4.93 52.54
CA LYS A 648 -22.74 -5.74 53.27
C LYS A 648 -23.53 -4.91 54.28
N GLY A 649 -24.63 -4.33 53.83
CA GLY A 649 -25.64 -3.73 54.69
C GLY A 649 -26.95 -3.52 53.94
N ALA A 650 -28.00 -4.18 54.40
CA ALA A 650 -29.42 -4.01 54.05
C ALA A 650 -29.93 -4.65 52.74
N VAL A 651 -30.25 -5.95 52.82
CA VAL A 651 -31.34 -6.56 52.05
C VAL A 651 -32.52 -6.78 53.02
N GLY A 652 -33.70 -6.28 52.67
CA GLY A 652 -34.93 -6.57 53.39
C GLY A 652 -36.20 -6.13 52.66
N GLY A 653 -36.95 -7.10 52.12
CA GLY A 653 -38.42 -7.14 52.23
C GLY A 653 -39.33 -6.59 51.09
N LEU A 654 -39.62 -7.43 50.10
CA LEU A 654 -40.96 -7.84 49.58
C LEU A 654 -42.21 -6.88 49.69
N ARG A 655 -42.81 -6.50 48.54
CA ARG A 655 -44.14 -6.97 48.01
C ARG A 655 -44.72 -6.12 46.85
N LYS A 656 -45.51 -6.80 45.99
CA LYS A 656 -46.25 -6.37 44.79
C LYS A 656 -47.30 -5.26 45.03
N ASP A 657 -47.55 -4.41 44.01
CA ASP A 657 -48.83 -4.34 43.25
C ASP A 657 -48.94 -3.08 42.34
N GLY A 658 -49.59 -3.24 41.18
CA GLY A 658 -50.61 -2.30 40.66
C GLY A 658 -50.18 -1.05 39.86
N ALA A 659 -50.61 -1.02 38.59
CA ALA A 659 -50.51 0.06 37.60
C ALA A 659 -50.94 1.48 38.04
N LYS A 660 -50.24 2.51 37.52
CA LYS A 660 -50.84 3.69 36.84
C LYS A 660 -49.78 4.64 36.27
N GLU A 661 -50.08 5.15 35.07
CA GLU A 661 -49.41 6.24 34.37
C GLU A 661 -49.06 7.43 35.27
N ARG A 662 -47.81 7.93 35.19
CA ARG A 662 -47.45 9.36 35.27
C ARG A 662 -45.94 9.57 35.14
N ALA A 663 -45.59 10.43 34.19
CA ALA A 663 -44.41 11.30 34.11
C ALA A 663 -43.06 10.71 34.53
N ASP A 664 -42.28 10.28 33.53
CA ASP A 664 -40.87 9.93 33.67
C ASP A 664 -40.03 11.15 34.11
N ASN A 665 -39.77 11.23 35.42
CA ASN A 665 -38.58 11.84 35.98
C ASN A 665 -37.81 10.72 36.67
N ASN A 666 -36.94 10.03 35.93
CA ASN A 666 -35.92 9.15 36.51
C ASN A 666 -34.55 9.47 35.91
N THR A 667 -33.78 10.18 36.72
CA THR A 667 -32.36 10.47 36.60
C THR A 667 -31.55 9.19 36.83
N SER A 668 -31.22 8.52 35.73
CA SER A 668 -30.00 7.69 35.63
C SER A 668 -29.43 7.88 34.23
N SER A 669 -28.98 9.10 33.96
CA SER A 669 -28.40 9.50 32.67
C SER A 669 -27.01 8.89 32.48
N SER A 670 -26.78 8.33 31.30
CA SER A 670 -25.45 8.04 30.76
C SER A 670 -24.45 9.16 31.08
N LYS A 671 -23.22 8.83 31.51
CA LYS A 671 -22.13 9.79 31.79
C LYS A 671 -21.70 10.66 30.59
N PHE A 672 -22.32 10.48 29.43
CA PHE A 672 -22.00 11.20 28.20
C PHE A 672 -23.26 11.86 27.66
N PRO A 673 -23.21 13.16 27.29
CA PRO A 673 -24.38 13.87 26.80
C PRO A 673 -24.82 13.31 25.44
N SER A 674 -26.07 12.86 25.34
CA SER A 674 -26.67 12.49 24.07
C SER A 674 -26.98 13.75 23.26
N LEU A 675 -26.30 13.96 22.13
CA LEU A 675 -26.42 15.12 21.21
C LEU A 675 -27.74 15.22 20.43
N ARG A 676 -28.86 14.80 21.02
CA ARG A 676 -30.15 14.64 20.30
C ARG A 676 -30.87 15.96 19.94
N ARG A 677 -30.23 17.13 20.05
CA ARG A 677 -30.89 18.43 19.80
C ARG A 677 -30.14 19.44 18.91
N ARG A 678 -28.90 19.20 18.49
CA ARG A 678 -28.14 20.16 17.67
C ARG A 678 -28.41 19.93 16.17
N LYS A 679 -28.70 21.01 15.44
CA LYS A 679 -28.87 21.00 13.97
C LYS A 679 -27.54 21.15 13.24
N HIS A 680 -26.65 21.98 13.76
CA HIS A 680 -25.31 22.22 13.22
C HIS A 680 -24.26 22.15 14.32
N ILE A 681 -23.03 21.79 13.96
CA ILE A 681 -21.89 21.78 14.89
C ILE A 681 -20.78 22.64 14.31
N PHE A 682 -20.37 23.66 15.07
CA PHE A 682 -19.31 24.59 14.72
C PHE A 682 -18.01 24.10 15.35
N VAL A 683 -17.03 23.77 14.52
CA VAL A 683 -15.70 23.34 14.95
C VAL A 683 -14.75 24.51 14.78
N ILE A 684 -14.18 24.99 15.87
CA ILE A 684 -13.27 26.13 15.88
C ILE A 684 -11.84 25.58 15.98
N ALA A 685 -11.11 25.61 14.87
CA ALA A 685 -9.77 25.05 14.71
C ALA A 685 -8.76 26.06 14.12
N ALA A 686 -8.98 27.35 14.37
CA ALA A 686 -8.10 28.41 13.88
C ALA A 686 -6.79 28.47 14.69
N ASP A 687 -5.68 28.12 14.05
CA ASP A 687 -4.35 28.22 14.65
C ASP A 687 -3.87 29.68 14.57
N CYS A 688 -3.94 30.40 15.69
CA CYS A 688 -3.60 31.82 15.74
C CYS A 688 -2.21 32.07 16.29
N ASP A 689 -1.68 33.25 15.98
CA ASP A 689 -0.34 33.68 16.40
C ASP A 689 -0.25 33.95 17.90
N THR A 690 -1.33 34.50 18.48
CA THR A 690 -1.45 34.71 19.91
C THR A 690 -2.73 34.08 20.46
N THR A 691 -2.70 33.76 21.77
CA THR A 691 -3.89 33.28 22.48
C THR A 691 -5.00 34.33 22.54
N SER A 692 -4.64 35.61 22.51
CA SER A 692 -5.61 36.72 22.46
C SER A 692 -6.37 36.74 21.14
N ASP A 693 -5.68 36.62 20.00
CA ASP A 693 -6.32 36.58 18.68
C ASP A 693 -7.25 35.38 18.57
N PHE A 694 -6.82 34.22 19.08
CA PHE A 694 -7.66 33.02 19.12
C PHE A 694 -8.91 33.22 19.98
N LEU A 695 -8.79 33.91 21.12
CA LEU A 695 -9.91 34.23 22.00
C LEU A 695 -10.92 35.17 21.35
N GLU A 696 -10.44 36.16 20.59
CA GLU A 696 -11.31 37.06 19.82
C GLU A 696 -12.10 36.29 18.76
N ILE A 697 -11.45 35.41 18.00
CA ILE A 697 -12.12 34.54 17.02
C ILE A 697 -13.16 33.64 17.68
N LEU A 698 -12.79 33.03 18.81
CA LEU A 698 -13.68 32.17 19.58
C LEU A 698 -14.95 32.92 19.99
N LYS A 699 -14.82 34.13 20.54
CA LYS A 699 -15.95 34.98 20.93
C LYS A 699 -16.82 35.36 19.74
N MET A 700 -16.19 35.82 18.65
CA MET A 700 -16.92 36.24 17.45
C MET A 700 -17.75 35.09 16.85
N VAL A 701 -17.18 33.90 16.71
CA VAL A 701 -17.91 32.74 16.16
C VAL A 701 -19.08 32.34 17.07
N VAL A 702 -18.88 32.37 18.39
CA VAL A 702 -19.93 32.05 19.38
C VAL A 702 -21.04 33.11 19.37
N GLU A 703 -20.70 34.39 19.28
CA GLU A 703 -21.65 35.50 19.17
C GLU A 703 -22.53 35.38 17.92
N VAL A 704 -21.91 35.26 16.73
CA VAL A 704 -22.64 35.14 15.44
C VAL A 704 -23.55 33.91 15.41
N ALA A 705 -23.13 32.80 16.05
CA ALA A 705 -23.94 31.59 16.17
C ALA A 705 -25.14 31.78 17.11
N ASN A 706 -24.95 32.49 18.23
CA ASN A 706 -25.99 32.70 19.24
C ASN A 706 -27.05 33.73 18.81
N GLU A 707 -26.69 34.71 17.98
CA GLU A 707 -27.63 35.73 17.47
C GLU A 707 -28.82 35.15 16.69
N ASN A 708 -28.63 34.00 16.01
CA ASN A 708 -29.62 33.48 15.05
C ASN A 708 -30.23 32.12 15.44
N SER A 709 -29.70 31.41 16.43
CA SER A 709 -30.03 29.98 16.65
C SER A 709 -29.68 29.46 18.06
N ALA A 710 -30.09 30.19 19.11
CA ALA A 710 -29.85 29.79 20.51
C ALA A 710 -30.27 28.33 20.78
N GLY A 711 -29.30 27.47 21.11
CA GLY A 711 -29.50 26.06 21.45
C GLY A 711 -29.54 25.07 20.27
N LEU A 712 -29.54 25.53 19.01
CA LEU A 712 -29.52 24.65 17.82
C LEU A 712 -28.11 24.39 17.28
N ILE A 713 -27.14 25.25 17.60
CA ILE A 713 -25.74 25.11 17.20
C ILE A 713 -24.95 24.54 18.37
N GLY A 714 -24.14 23.51 18.10
CA GLY A 714 -23.16 22.97 19.03
C GLY A 714 -21.76 23.46 18.72
N PHE A 715 -20.84 23.40 19.69
CA PHE A 715 -19.47 23.90 19.53
C PHE A 715 -18.44 22.83 19.89
N ILE A 716 -17.41 22.70 19.04
CA ILE A 716 -16.20 21.94 19.33
C ILE A 716 -15.01 22.87 19.23
N LEU A 717 -14.17 22.89 20.26
CA LEU A 717 -12.88 23.59 20.20
C LEU A 717 -11.78 22.58 19.84
N SER A 718 -10.96 22.87 18.82
CA SER A 718 -9.94 21.94 18.33
C SER A 718 -8.57 22.60 18.16
N THR A 719 -7.63 22.30 19.07
CA THR A 719 -6.34 23.02 19.15
C THR A 719 -5.16 22.10 19.50
N ALA A 720 -3.94 22.63 19.36
CA ALA A 720 -2.72 22.02 19.87
C ALA A 720 -2.52 22.18 21.40
N MET A 721 -3.35 23.01 22.06
CA MET A 721 -3.21 23.37 23.47
C MET A 721 -3.60 22.20 24.39
N THR A 722 -3.07 22.23 25.61
CA THR A 722 -3.52 21.34 26.68
C THR A 722 -4.88 21.76 27.22
N ILE A 723 -5.57 20.84 27.91
CA ILE A 723 -6.86 21.14 28.53
C ILE A 723 -6.75 22.24 29.61
N SER A 724 -5.62 22.31 30.32
CA SER A 724 -5.35 23.35 31.32
C SER A 724 -5.21 24.73 30.69
N GLU A 725 -4.53 24.83 29.54
CA GLU A 725 -4.40 26.07 28.78
C GLU A 725 -5.75 26.50 28.19
N ILE A 726 -6.55 25.56 27.71
CA ILE A 726 -7.93 25.84 27.25
C ILE A 726 -8.78 26.37 28.40
N ASN A 727 -8.72 25.76 29.58
CA ASN A 727 -9.45 26.25 30.75
C ASN A 727 -9.06 27.69 31.11
N SER A 728 -7.76 28.00 31.09
CA SER A 728 -7.25 29.35 31.32
C SER A 728 -7.75 30.35 30.28
N LEU A 729 -7.75 29.95 29.01
CA LEU A 729 -8.24 30.75 27.88
C LEU A 729 -9.75 31.05 27.99
N LEU A 730 -10.57 30.05 28.35
CA LEU A 730 -12.01 30.24 28.52
C LEU A 730 -12.30 31.16 29.71
N ASN A 731 -11.59 30.97 30.82
CA ASN A 731 -11.74 31.82 32.02
C ASN A 731 -11.34 33.28 31.75
N SER A 732 -10.24 33.52 31.02
CA SER A 732 -9.84 34.89 30.62
C SER A 732 -10.82 35.50 29.62
N GLY A 733 -11.48 34.65 28.82
CA GLY A 733 -12.56 35.03 27.91
C GLY A 733 -13.89 35.37 28.56
N GLY A 734 -14.15 34.88 29.78
CA GLY A 734 -15.49 34.89 30.36
C GLY A 734 -16.45 33.90 29.68
N LEU A 735 -15.93 32.86 29.02
CA LEU A 735 -16.72 31.81 28.36
C LEU A 735 -16.88 30.61 29.30
N ASN A 736 -18.08 30.02 29.35
CA ASN A 736 -18.32 28.85 30.19
C ASN A 736 -17.93 27.57 29.43
N PRO A 737 -17.08 26.68 29.99
CA PRO A 737 -16.79 25.38 29.38
C PRO A 737 -18.02 24.55 29.02
N LEU A 738 -19.13 24.71 29.76
CA LEU A 738 -20.40 24.02 29.52
C LEU A 738 -21.14 24.49 28.24
N ASP A 739 -20.72 25.61 27.64
CA ASP A 739 -21.29 26.09 26.38
C ASP A 739 -20.80 25.26 25.17
N PHE A 740 -19.73 24.50 25.34
CA PHE A 740 -19.16 23.63 24.32
C PHE A 740 -19.68 22.20 24.45
N ASP A 741 -19.65 21.42 23.37
CA ASP A 741 -20.05 20.01 23.39
C ASP A 741 -18.82 19.07 23.45
N ALA A 742 -17.65 19.48 22.94
CA ALA A 742 -16.40 18.74 23.06
C ALA A 742 -15.14 19.61 22.88
N PHE A 743 -14.01 19.11 23.38
CA PHE A 743 -12.69 19.74 23.26
C PHE A 743 -11.67 18.74 22.71
N ILE A 744 -11.08 19.04 21.55
CA ILE A 744 -9.96 18.31 20.95
C ILE A 744 -8.67 19.05 21.32
N CYS A 745 -7.82 18.39 22.11
CA CYS A 745 -6.63 18.97 22.72
C CYS A 745 -5.36 18.26 22.23
N ASN A 746 -4.19 18.84 22.51
CA ASN A 746 -2.88 18.22 22.27
C ASN A 746 -2.76 17.69 20.82
N SER A 747 -3.19 18.51 19.85
CA SER A 747 -3.19 18.20 18.41
C SER A 747 -4.03 16.97 18.03
N GLY A 748 -5.06 16.66 18.84
CA GLY A 748 -5.98 15.55 18.61
C GLY A 748 -5.63 14.25 19.30
N SER A 749 -4.65 14.23 20.19
CA SER A 749 -4.35 13.05 21.04
C SER A 749 -5.25 12.95 22.28
N ASN A 750 -5.93 14.03 22.65
CA ASN A 750 -6.82 14.05 23.81
C ASN A 750 -8.18 14.61 23.41
N LEU A 751 -9.25 13.96 23.88
CA LEU A 751 -10.63 14.37 23.66
C LEU A 751 -11.32 14.49 25.02
N TYR A 752 -11.93 15.65 25.28
CA TYR A 752 -12.63 15.95 26.53
C TYR A 752 -14.07 16.39 26.27
N TYR A 753 -14.96 16.09 27.21
CA TYR A 753 -16.30 16.64 27.32
C TYR A 753 -16.37 17.57 28.54
N PRO A 754 -17.17 18.63 28.50
CA PRO A 754 -17.37 19.45 29.69
C PRO A 754 -18.19 18.69 30.74
N SER A 755 -17.89 18.96 32.01
CA SER A 755 -18.54 18.31 33.15
C SER A 755 -18.83 19.31 34.26
N SER A 756 -20.01 19.17 34.87
CA SER A 756 -20.41 19.92 36.07
C SER A 756 -19.79 19.34 37.35
N SER A 757 -19.32 18.08 37.32
CA SER A 757 -18.58 17.47 38.43
C SER A 757 -17.09 17.58 38.19
N SER A 758 -16.38 18.27 39.09
CA SER A 758 -14.93 18.20 39.15
C SER A 758 -14.53 16.80 39.64
N ASP A 759 -14.13 15.92 38.72
CA ASP A 759 -13.42 14.71 39.10
C ASP A 759 -12.02 15.09 39.65
N TYR A 760 -11.24 14.09 40.08
CA TYR A 760 -9.96 14.20 40.82
C TYR A 760 -8.92 15.21 40.29
N SER A 761 -9.04 15.72 39.06
CA SER A 761 -8.16 16.73 38.44
C SER A 761 -8.50 18.20 38.82
N GLY A 762 -9.66 18.45 39.43
CA GLY A 762 -10.09 19.81 39.81
C GLY A 762 -10.51 20.72 38.64
N LEU A 763 -10.60 20.19 37.41
CA LEU A 763 -11.02 20.92 36.21
C LEU A 763 -12.42 20.47 35.75
N PRO A 764 -13.22 21.34 35.09
CA PRO A 764 -14.60 21.05 34.67
C PRO A 764 -14.68 20.20 33.38
N PHE A 765 -13.87 19.15 33.26
CA PHE A 765 -13.79 18.32 32.05
C PHE A 765 -13.64 16.83 32.37
N VAL A 766 -14.21 15.98 31.51
CA VAL A 766 -14.10 14.52 31.56
C VAL A 766 -13.40 14.03 30.30
N LEU A 767 -12.37 13.21 30.48
CA LEU A 767 -11.59 12.62 29.39
C LEU A 767 -12.34 11.46 28.73
N ASP A 768 -12.30 11.39 27.39
CA ASP A 768 -12.81 10.25 26.63
C ASP A 768 -11.80 9.10 26.63
N LEU A 769 -11.98 8.14 27.53
CA LEU A 769 -11.12 6.95 27.65
C LEU A 769 -11.30 5.98 26.47
N ASP A 770 -12.48 5.95 25.84
CA ASP A 770 -12.70 5.07 24.69
C ASP A 770 -11.87 5.57 23.49
N TYR A 771 -11.76 6.89 23.32
CA TYR A 771 -10.86 7.49 22.32
C TYR A 771 -9.39 7.12 22.57
N HIS A 772 -8.96 7.15 23.83
CA HIS A 772 -7.60 6.70 24.21
C HIS A 772 -7.35 5.24 23.85
N SER A 773 -8.31 4.35 24.12
CA SER A 773 -8.20 2.94 23.72
C SER A 773 -8.00 2.74 22.21
N GLN A 774 -8.57 3.64 21.40
CA GLN A 774 -8.45 3.60 19.95
C GLN A 774 -7.08 4.08 19.46
N ILE A 775 -6.55 5.16 20.03
CA ILE A 775 -5.28 5.77 19.58
C ILE A 775 -4.04 5.12 20.22
N GLU A 776 -4.19 4.38 21.32
CA GLU A 776 -3.09 3.68 22.00
C GLU A 776 -2.41 2.64 21.12
N TYR A 777 -3.13 2.13 20.13
CA TYR A 777 -2.66 1.10 19.23
C TYR A 777 -1.28 1.43 18.63
N ARG A 778 -0.26 0.68 19.07
CA ARG A 778 1.15 0.80 18.63
C ARG A 778 1.82 2.14 18.92
N TRP A 779 1.31 2.91 19.87
CA TRP A 779 1.85 4.22 20.23
C TRP A 779 3.31 4.20 20.69
N GLY A 780 3.80 3.06 21.21
CA GLY A 780 5.22 2.85 21.48
C GLY A 780 5.80 3.63 22.67
N ALA A 781 5.06 4.61 23.18
CA ALA A 781 5.20 5.29 24.46
C ALA A 781 6.68 5.57 24.83
N GLU A 782 7.17 4.98 25.91
CA GLU A 782 8.51 5.24 26.47
C GLU A 782 9.66 4.95 25.47
N GLY A 783 9.48 4.01 24.54
CA GLY A 783 10.46 3.72 23.50
C GLY A 783 10.61 4.84 22.47
N LEU A 784 9.49 5.49 22.15
CA LEU A 784 9.46 6.69 21.31
C LEU A 784 10.06 7.88 22.05
N ARG A 785 9.67 8.10 23.31
CA ARG A 785 10.22 9.17 24.17
C ARG A 785 11.74 9.15 24.23
N LYS A 786 12.35 7.98 24.48
CA LYS A 786 13.82 7.81 24.48
C LYS A 786 14.48 8.19 23.15
N THR A 787 13.83 7.86 22.03
CA THR A 787 14.31 8.23 20.70
C THR A 787 14.24 9.75 20.49
N LEU A 788 13.14 10.38 20.91
CA LEU A 788 12.95 11.84 20.82
C LEU A 788 13.98 12.60 21.66
N VAL A 789 14.22 12.16 22.90
CA VAL A 789 15.26 12.75 23.78
C VAL A 789 16.64 12.63 23.14
N ARG A 790 16.99 11.46 22.56
CA ARG A 790 18.26 11.28 21.86
C ARG A 790 18.38 12.17 20.63
N TRP A 791 17.30 12.32 19.88
CA TRP A 791 17.24 13.23 18.74
C TRP A 791 17.46 14.68 19.18
N ALA A 792 16.78 15.14 20.24
CA ALA A 792 16.94 16.48 20.79
C ALA A 792 18.39 16.75 21.25
N ILE A 793 19.02 15.78 21.93
CA ILE A 793 20.45 15.87 22.31
C ILE A 793 21.33 16.01 21.06
N SER A 794 21.09 15.18 20.02
CA SER A 794 21.87 15.26 18.78
C SER A 794 21.71 16.60 18.05
N VAL A 795 20.55 17.26 18.15
CA VAL A 795 20.33 18.59 17.56
C VAL A 795 21.09 19.65 18.36
N ASN A 796 21.05 19.56 19.69
CA ASN A 796 21.75 20.48 20.58
C ASN A 796 23.28 20.37 20.43
N ASP A 797 23.82 19.16 20.31
CA ASP A 797 25.27 18.91 20.19
C ASP A 797 25.86 19.40 18.86
N LYS A 798 25.12 19.28 17.76
CA LYS A 798 25.60 19.69 16.41
C LYS A 798 25.82 21.18 16.27
N ASN A 799 25.08 21.99 17.03
CA ASN A 799 25.00 23.43 16.81
C ASN A 799 25.77 24.24 17.87
N GLY A 800 26.31 23.61 18.92
CA GLY A 800 27.23 24.23 19.88
C GLY A 800 26.66 25.41 20.70
N GLN A 801 25.39 25.74 20.54
CA GLN A 801 24.72 26.91 21.11
C GLN A 801 23.49 26.47 21.94
N GLY A 802 23.69 26.20 23.23
CA GLY A 802 22.60 26.00 24.19
C GLY A 802 21.60 24.85 23.87
N LYS A 803 20.53 24.76 24.68
CA LYS A 803 19.42 23.82 24.44
C LYS A 803 18.46 24.40 23.39
N ILE A 804 18.58 23.99 22.13
CA ILE A 804 17.72 24.40 20.99
C ILE A 804 16.37 23.68 21.06
N VAL A 805 16.39 22.39 21.38
CA VAL A 805 15.20 21.56 21.61
C VAL A 805 15.24 21.00 23.02
N GLU A 806 14.15 21.15 23.76
CA GLU A 806 13.98 20.63 25.11
C GLU A 806 12.59 20.00 25.29
N GLU A 807 12.48 19.04 26.20
CA GLU A 807 11.19 18.44 26.51
C GLU A 807 10.31 19.42 27.31
N ASP A 808 9.05 19.56 26.88
CA ASP A 808 8.02 20.35 27.57
C ASP A 808 7.15 19.38 28.38
N GLU A 809 7.66 18.94 29.55
CA GLU A 809 6.97 18.01 30.44
C GLU A 809 5.56 18.50 30.84
N PRO A 810 5.34 19.78 31.20
CA PRO A 810 4.00 20.28 31.55
C PRO A 810 2.96 20.15 30.43
N ARG A 811 3.39 20.22 29.16
CA ARG A 811 2.51 20.07 28.00
C ARG A 811 2.43 18.66 27.45
N SER A 812 3.28 17.77 27.94
CA SER A 812 3.29 16.37 27.54
C SER A 812 2.20 15.59 28.27
N SER A 813 1.65 14.59 27.58
CA SER A 813 0.65 13.65 28.10
C SER A 813 1.04 12.23 27.71
N SER A 814 0.30 11.23 28.19
CA SER A 814 0.52 9.82 27.84
C SER A 814 0.51 9.56 26.33
N TYR A 815 -0.26 10.36 25.56
CA TYR A 815 -0.45 10.22 24.11
C TYR A 815 0.03 11.45 23.32
N CYS A 816 0.79 12.35 23.94
CA CYS A 816 1.39 13.51 23.28
C CYS A 816 2.74 13.82 23.92
N PHE A 817 3.83 13.66 23.18
CA PHE A 817 5.13 14.15 23.63
C PHE A 817 5.38 15.53 23.05
N ALA A 818 5.43 16.54 23.93
CA ALA A 818 5.65 17.92 23.57
C ALA A 818 7.14 18.30 23.74
N LEU A 819 7.71 18.91 22.71
CA LEU A 819 9.07 19.43 22.71
C LEU A 819 9.02 20.93 22.41
N LYS A 820 9.72 21.72 23.22
CA LYS A 820 9.88 23.16 23.02
C LYS A 820 11.08 23.43 22.11
N VAL A 821 10.87 24.34 21.16
CA VAL A 821 11.82 24.77 20.15
C VAL A 821 12.16 26.23 20.37
N LYS A 822 13.46 26.56 20.47
CA LYS A 822 13.92 27.94 20.59
C LYS A 822 14.20 28.61 19.25
N ASP A 823 14.76 27.85 18.31
CA ASP A 823 15.09 28.35 16.98
C ASP A 823 14.67 27.33 15.91
N LEU A 824 13.68 27.73 15.11
CA LEU A 824 13.13 26.91 14.02
C LEU A 824 14.13 26.70 12.87
N SER A 825 15.05 27.65 12.64
CA SER A 825 16.00 27.59 11.53
C SER A 825 17.05 26.47 11.68
N LEU A 826 17.25 26.02 12.92
CA LEU A 826 18.23 25.00 13.29
C LEU A 826 17.63 23.58 13.35
N ILE A 827 16.35 23.42 13.03
CA ILE A 827 15.61 22.16 13.14
C ILE A 827 15.20 21.67 11.74
N PRO A 828 15.23 20.35 11.48
CA PRO A 828 14.76 19.81 10.21
C PRO A 828 13.28 20.14 9.94
N PRO A 829 12.88 20.27 8.67
CA PRO A 829 11.47 20.36 8.29
C PRO A 829 10.67 19.13 8.76
N VAL A 830 9.36 19.30 8.97
CA VAL A 830 8.47 18.22 9.46
C VAL A 830 8.57 16.93 8.67
N LYS A 831 8.73 17.03 7.34
CA LYS A 831 8.88 15.88 6.46
C LYS A 831 10.13 15.05 6.76
N GLU A 832 11.27 15.72 6.97
CA GLU A 832 12.53 15.06 7.32
C GLU A 832 12.46 14.43 8.71
N LEU A 833 11.79 15.09 9.66
CA LEU A 833 11.58 14.53 10.99
C LEU A 833 10.68 13.28 10.96
N ARG A 834 9.57 13.31 10.19
CA ARG A 834 8.73 12.12 9.95
C ARG A 834 9.54 10.98 9.30
N LYS A 835 10.34 11.30 8.27
CA LYS A 835 11.24 10.34 7.61
C LYS A 835 12.21 9.67 8.60
N LEU A 836 12.83 10.45 9.48
CA LEU A 836 13.73 9.93 10.52
C LEU A 836 13.03 8.94 11.46
N MET A 837 11.78 9.22 11.86
CA MET A 837 10.99 8.31 12.70
C MET A 837 10.63 7.02 11.95
N ARG A 838 10.19 7.13 10.70
CA ARG A 838 9.84 5.97 9.85
C ARG A 838 11.01 5.03 9.60
N ILE A 839 12.21 5.56 9.35
CA ILE A 839 13.43 4.76 9.17
C ILE A 839 13.75 3.93 10.42
N GLN A 840 13.37 4.42 11.61
CA GLN A 840 13.52 3.69 12.87
C GLN A 840 12.32 2.79 13.20
N ALA A 841 11.36 2.65 12.27
CA ALA A 841 10.09 1.95 12.44
C ALA A 841 9.24 2.51 13.60
N LEU A 842 9.32 3.82 13.87
CA LEU A 842 8.46 4.50 14.83
C LEU A 842 7.30 5.14 14.07
N ARG A 843 6.08 4.63 14.28
CA ARG A 843 4.87 5.06 13.57
C ARG A 843 4.11 6.07 14.44
N CYS A 844 4.33 7.34 14.14
CA CYS A 844 3.75 8.47 14.88
C CYS A 844 3.55 9.67 13.95
N ASN A 845 2.66 10.57 14.34
CA ASN A 845 2.47 11.85 13.69
C ASN A 845 3.32 12.91 14.40
N VAL A 846 4.03 13.72 13.63
CA VAL A 846 4.84 14.82 14.13
C VAL A 846 4.27 16.12 13.60
N ILE A 847 3.95 17.04 14.51
CA ILE A 847 3.24 18.27 14.24
C ILE A 847 4.01 19.45 14.84
N TYR A 848 4.42 20.40 14.01
CA TYR A 848 4.89 21.70 14.46
C TYR A 848 3.69 22.59 14.74
N CYS A 849 3.67 23.15 15.95
CA CYS A 849 2.62 24.00 16.48
C CYS A 849 3.19 25.36 16.93
N GLN A 850 2.33 26.36 17.15
CA GLN A 850 2.73 27.68 17.67
C GLN A 850 3.86 28.32 16.86
N GLN A 851 3.68 28.47 15.54
CA GLN A 851 4.69 29.03 14.62
C GLN A 851 6.03 28.25 14.61
N GLY A 852 6.02 27.00 15.07
CA GLY A 852 7.19 26.14 15.17
C GLY A 852 7.92 26.21 16.51
N ALA A 853 7.43 26.96 17.49
CA ALA A 853 7.97 27.00 18.84
C ALA A 853 7.71 25.72 19.64
N GLN A 854 6.81 24.86 19.16
CA GLN A 854 6.48 23.57 19.78
C GLN A 854 6.39 22.45 18.74
N ILE A 855 6.84 21.26 19.10
CA ILE A 855 6.64 20.02 18.35
C ILE A 855 5.82 19.07 19.20
N ASN A 856 4.65 18.68 18.72
CA ASN A 856 3.83 17.62 19.30
C ASN A 856 4.05 16.34 18.50
N VAL A 857 4.42 15.27 19.19
CA VAL A 857 4.46 13.91 18.63
C VAL A 857 3.29 13.14 19.22
N ILE A 858 2.42 12.61 18.36
CA ILE A 858 1.16 11.94 18.73
C ILE A 858 1.00 10.60 17.98
N PRO A 859 0.10 9.69 18.43
CA PRO A 859 -0.11 8.41 17.75
C PRO A 859 -0.44 8.56 16.27
N VAL A 860 -0.10 7.53 15.47
CA VAL A 860 -0.42 7.49 14.03
C VAL A 860 -1.94 7.56 13.75
N LEU A 861 -2.75 7.11 14.71
CA LEU A 861 -4.21 7.15 14.68
C LEU A 861 -4.81 8.36 15.41
N ALA A 862 -3.97 9.30 15.86
CA ALA A 862 -4.39 10.56 16.44
C ALA A 862 -4.05 11.73 15.49
N SER A 863 -5.03 12.60 15.29
CA SER A 863 -4.90 13.94 14.71
C SER A 863 -6.18 14.73 15.00
N ARG A 864 -6.17 16.05 14.79
CA ARG A 864 -7.40 16.85 14.90
C ARG A 864 -8.50 16.35 13.97
N SER A 865 -8.15 15.97 12.74
CA SER A 865 -9.10 15.44 11.76
C SER A 865 -9.60 14.03 12.10
N GLN A 866 -8.76 13.16 12.66
CA GLN A 866 -9.16 11.82 13.12
C GLN A 866 -10.05 11.89 14.37
N ALA A 867 -9.77 12.81 15.31
CA ALA A 867 -10.62 13.06 16.46
C ALA A 867 -12.01 13.57 16.04
N LEU A 868 -12.10 14.44 15.03
CA LEU A 868 -13.39 14.87 14.48
C LEU A 868 -14.16 13.72 13.83
N ARG A 869 -13.48 12.86 13.07
CA ARG A 869 -14.10 11.65 12.50
C ARG A 869 -14.58 10.70 13.59
N TYR A 870 -13.83 10.57 14.67
CA TYR A 870 -14.23 9.78 15.83
C TYR A 870 -15.52 10.31 16.45
N LEU A 871 -15.60 11.63 16.69
CA LEU A 871 -16.81 12.27 17.22
C LEU A 871 -18.02 12.09 16.29
N TYR A 872 -17.82 12.20 14.98
CA TYR A 872 -18.85 11.90 13.98
C TYR A 872 -19.42 10.49 14.16
N VAL A 873 -18.55 9.47 14.26
CA VAL A 873 -18.98 8.08 14.46
C VAL A 873 -19.65 7.90 15.82
N ARG A 874 -19.06 8.47 16.89
CA ARG A 874 -19.57 8.34 18.27
C ARG A 874 -20.95 8.99 18.44
N TRP A 875 -21.19 10.11 17.77
CA TRP A 875 -22.44 10.87 17.88
C TRP A 875 -23.49 10.52 16.82
N GLY A 876 -23.09 9.86 15.73
CA GLY A 876 -23.99 9.52 14.62
C GLY A 876 -24.52 10.75 13.88
N THR A 877 -23.77 11.86 13.88
CA THR A 877 -24.15 13.13 13.23
C THR A 877 -23.76 13.11 11.76
N ASP A 878 -24.51 13.73 10.84
CA ASP A 878 -24.06 13.87 9.44
C ASP A 878 -22.92 14.90 9.30
N LEU A 879 -21.86 14.58 8.54
CA LEU A 879 -20.73 15.48 8.29
C LEU A 879 -21.17 16.77 7.57
N SER A 880 -22.23 16.73 6.75
CA SER A 880 -22.73 17.93 6.07
C SER A 880 -23.26 19.01 7.01
N ASN A 881 -23.56 18.64 8.26
CA ASN A 881 -24.06 19.56 9.29
C ASN A 881 -22.93 20.22 10.09
N ILE A 882 -21.68 19.84 9.84
CA ILE A 882 -20.50 20.40 10.49
C ILE A 882 -20.00 21.61 9.70
N VAL A 883 -19.72 22.69 10.41
CA VAL A 883 -19.05 23.89 9.90
C VAL A 883 -17.72 24.05 10.63
N LEU A 884 -16.63 23.94 9.90
CA LEU A 884 -15.27 24.07 10.42
C LEU A 884 -14.74 25.48 10.13
N PHE A 885 -14.22 26.13 11.16
CA PHE A 885 -13.50 27.40 11.07
C PHE A 885 -12.00 27.13 11.21
N THR A 886 -11.22 27.57 10.24
CA THR A 886 -9.75 27.42 10.22
C THR A 886 -9.10 28.71 9.72
N GLY A 887 -7.84 28.93 10.09
CA GLY A 887 -7.04 30.01 9.51
C GLY A 887 -6.62 29.71 8.06
N GLU A 888 -6.11 30.73 7.37
CA GLU A 888 -5.50 30.63 6.03
C GLU A 888 -4.27 29.72 6.05
N CYS A 889 -3.52 29.77 7.15
CA CYS A 889 -2.40 28.90 7.45
C CYS A 889 -2.48 28.49 8.94
N GLY A 890 -1.73 27.48 9.34
CA GLY A 890 -1.75 26.98 10.72
C GLY A 890 -0.68 25.94 11.00
N ASP A 891 -0.93 25.13 12.01
CA ASP A 891 -0.05 24.04 12.42
C ASP A 891 0.10 23.02 11.28
N THR A 892 1.17 22.22 11.30
CA THR A 892 1.51 21.34 10.15
C THR A 892 0.50 20.22 9.85
N ASP A 893 -0.55 20.05 10.65
CA ASP A 893 -1.67 19.13 10.41
C ASP A 893 -2.95 19.81 9.88
N TYR A 894 -2.97 21.14 9.73
CA TYR A 894 -4.17 21.90 9.35
C TYR A 894 -4.75 21.47 7.99
N GLU A 895 -3.90 21.01 7.07
CA GLU A 895 -4.31 20.51 5.75
C GLU A 895 -5.29 19.33 5.86
N GLY A 896 -5.15 18.52 6.91
CA GLY A 896 -6.05 17.39 7.18
C GLY A 896 -7.47 17.82 7.56
N LEU A 897 -7.67 19.09 7.89
CA LEU A 897 -8.97 19.67 8.26
C LEU A 897 -9.69 20.31 7.06
N LEU A 898 -8.98 20.73 6.02
CA LEU A 898 -9.56 21.46 4.88
C LEU A 898 -10.49 20.58 4.02
N GLY A 899 -10.11 19.31 3.81
CA GLY A 899 -10.83 18.39 2.93
C GLY A 899 -11.87 17.53 3.66
N GLY A 900 -13.08 17.42 3.10
CA GLY A 900 -14.12 16.55 3.65
C GLY A 900 -15.52 16.83 3.08
N LEU A 901 -16.52 16.16 3.67
CA LEU A 901 -17.94 16.42 3.41
C LEU A 901 -18.49 17.58 4.27
N HIS A 902 -17.76 17.97 5.32
CA HIS A 902 -18.09 19.13 6.15
C HIS A 902 -17.89 20.43 5.37
N LYS A 903 -18.55 21.49 5.85
CA LYS A 903 -18.37 22.84 5.31
C LYS A 903 -17.19 23.51 6.01
N THR A 904 -16.38 24.26 5.28
CA THR A 904 -15.16 24.90 5.79
C THR A 904 -15.19 26.39 5.50
N VAL A 905 -15.00 27.20 6.54
CA VAL A 905 -14.79 28.64 6.48
C VAL A 905 -13.32 28.92 6.79
N VAL A 906 -12.61 29.49 5.82
CA VAL A 906 -11.21 29.90 5.98
C VAL A 906 -11.15 31.38 6.32
N LEU A 907 -10.62 31.69 7.50
CA LEU A 907 -10.43 33.04 8.01
C LEU A 907 -9.15 33.63 7.42
N LYS A 908 -9.29 34.59 6.50
CA LYS A 908 -8.18 35.22 5.80
C LYS A 908 -7.30 36.04 6.76
N GLY A 909 -5.98 35.95 6.59
CA GLY A 909 -5.00 36.64 7.43
C GLY A 909 -4.69 35.96 8.78
N VAL A 910 -5.52 35.02 9.22
CA VAL A 910 -5.29 34.25 10.47
C VAL A 910 -4.24 33.17 10.23
N GLY A 911 -3.22 33.14 11.11
CA GLY A 911 -2.13 32.16 11.08
C GLY A 911 -1.08 32.42 9.99
N SER A 912 -1.12 33.56 9.31
CA SER A 912 -0.23 33.92 8.19
C SER A 912 1.26 33.86 8.54
N SER A 913 1.65 34.09 9.81
CA SER A 913 3.03 33.97 10.26
C SER A 913 3.60 32.54 10.14
N SER A 914 2.73 31.51 10.14
CA SER A 914 3.08 30.10 10.03
C SER A 914 3.46 29.66 8.61
N LEU A 915 3.40 30.56 7.61
CA LEU A 915 3.84 30.29 6.22
C LEU A 915 5.25 29.69 6.14
N LYS A 916 6.14 30.05 7.07
CA LYS A 916 7.51 29.50 7.15
C LYS A 916 7.55 28.00 7.43
N LEU A 917 6.58 27.46 8.16
CA LEU A 917 6.47 26.01 8.43
C LEU A 917 6.13 25.22 7.16
N HIS A 918 5.43 25.87 6.23
CA HIS A 918 4.95 25.27 5.00
C HIS A 918 5.81 25.63 3.77
N ALA A 919 6.88 26.42 3.97
CA ALA A 919 7.79 26.84 2.89
C ALA A 919 8.45 25.66 2.14
N ASN A 920 8.57 24.50 2.81
CA ASN A 920 9.13 23.28 2.25
C ASN A 920 8.07 22.27 1.77
N ARG A 921 6.81 22.70 1.58
CA ARG A 921 5.75 21.84 1.06
C ARG A 921 6.13 21.38 -0.34
N GLY A 922 6.01 20.07 -0.58
CA GLY A 922 6.37 19.45 -1.87
C GLY A 922 5.32 19.58 -2.96
N TYR A 923 4.19 20.27 -2.70
CA TYR A 923 3.04 20.42 -3.59
C TYR A 923 2.26 21.69 -3.26
N PRO A 924 1.49 22.28 -4.19
CA PRO A 924 0.64 23.43 -3.91
C PRO A 924 -0.60 23.05 -3.07
N LEU A 925 -1.15 24.00 -2.28
CA LEU A 925 -2.28 23.75 -1.37
C LEU A 925 -3.57 23.37 -2.11
N GLU A 926 -3.75 23.89 -3.33
CA GLU A 926 -4.88 23.57 -4.21
C GLU A 926 -4.98 22.07 -4.53
N ASP A 927 -3.85 21.34 -4.43
CA ASP A 927 -3.87 19.89 -4.56
C ASP A 927 -4.67 19.29 -3.41
N VAL A 928 -4.58 19.82 -2.18
CA VAL A 928 -5.24 19.28 -0.99
C VAL A 928 -6.75 19.46 -1.05
N ALA A 929 -7.21 20.68 -1.27
CA ALA A 929 -8.62 21.06 -1.37
C ALA A 929 -8.79 22.12 -2.47
N PRO A 930 -9.61 21.86 -3.51
CA PRO A 930 -9.88 22.85 -4.55
C PRO A 930 -10.69 24.00 -3.96
N PHE A 931 -10.28 25.23 -4.24
CA PHE A 931 -10.96 26.43 -3.76
C PHE A 931 -12.34 26.64 -4.41
N ASP A 932 -12.61 26.02 -5.56
CA ASP A 932 -13.89 26.03 -6.28
C ASP A 932 -14.92 25.02 -5.71
N ASN A 933 -14.80 24.62 -4.45
CA ASN A 933 -15.68 23.64 -3.81
C ASN A 933 -16.89 24.34 -3.15
N PRO A 934 -18.14 23.90 -3.40
CA PRO A 934 -19.34 24.51 -2.78
C PRO A 934 -19.37 24.42 -1.24
N ASN A 935 -18.60 23.49 -0.65
CA ASN A 935 -18.47 23.37 0.80
C ASN A 935 -17.34 24.26 1.38
N PHE A 936 -16.68 25.07 0.56
CA PHE A 936 -15.51 25.85 0.94
C PHE A 936 -15.75 27.34 0.69
N VAL A 937 -15.56 28.17 1.72
CA VAL A 937 -15.67 29.63 1.60
C VAL A 937 -14.48 30.30 2.28
N GLN A 938 -13.86 31.26 1.61
CA GLN A 938 -12.88 32.17 2.21
C GLN A 938 -13.60 33.43 2.69
N ALA A 939 -13.47 33.75 3.98
CA ALA A 939 -14.00 34.97 4.55
C ALA A 939 -13.17 36.19 4.09
N GLY A 940 -13.82 37.34 3.87
CA GLY A 940 -13.17 38.59 3.46
C GLY A 940 -12.15 39.12 4.49
N GLY A 941 -12.38 38.79 5.75
CA GLY A 941 -11.57 39.14 6.91
C GLY A 941 -12.04 38.41 8.16
N CYS A 942 -11.60 38.88 9.33
CA CYS A 942 -11.92 38.32 10.63
C CYS A 942 -12.84 39.26 11.43
N ASN A 943 -14.03 39.54 10.89
CA ASN A 943 -15.07 40.32 11.58
C ASN A 943 -16.41 39.55 11.55
N ALA A 944 -17.35 39.97 12.40
CA ALA A 944 -18.64 39.29 12.55
C ALA A 944 -19.48 39.30 11.25
N GLU A 945 -19.40 40.37 10.45
CA GLU A 945 -20.13 40.52 9.19
C GLU A 945 -19.63 39.53 8.12
N ASP A 946 -18.31 39.40 7.96
CA ASP A 946 -17.67 38.48 7.01
C ASP A 946 -17.97 37.01 7.36
N ILE A 947 -17.97 36.68 8.66
CA ILE A 947 -18.34 35.33 9.13
C ILE A 947 -19.82 35.06 8.82
N LYS A 948 -20.70 36.03 9.06
CA LYS A 948 -22.12 35.90 8.76
C LYS A 948 -22.38 35.70 7.27
N GLU A 949 -21.77 36.52 6.41
CA GLU A 949 -21.86 36.39 4.94
C GLU A 949 -21.35 35.01 4.48
N SER A 950 -20.27 34.52 5.09
CA SER A 950 -19.72 33.19 4.77
C SER A 950 -20.68 32.06 5.14
N LEU A 951 -21.37 32.17 6.29
CA LEU A 951 -22.38 31.21 6.73
C LEU A 951 -23.66 31.25 5.86
N GLU A 952 -24.03 32.41 5.35
CA GLU A 952 -25.13 32.58 4.39
C GLU A 952 -24.80 31.93 3.03
N LYS A 953 -23.58 32.15 2.51
CA LYS A 953 -23.09 31.48 1.28
C LYS A 953 -23.10 29.96 1.40
N LEU A 954 -22.79 29.44 2.59
CA LEU A 954 -22.83 28.02 2.92
C LEU A 954 -24.26 27.49 3.19
N GLY A 955 -25.29 28.35 3.16
CA GLY A 955 -26.69 27.98 3.42
C GLY A 955 -26.95 27.50 4.85
N ILE A 956 -26.15 27.95 5.83
CA ILE A 956 -26.31 27.61 7.24
C ILE A 956 -27.23 28.61 7.94
N LEU A 957 -27.05 29.90 7.66
CA LEU A 957 -27.95 30.98 8.09
C LEU A 957 -28.87 31.37 6.93
N LYS A 958 -30.11 31.76 7.25
CA LYS A 958 -30.99 32.42 6.28
C LYS A 958 -30.72 33.92 6.38
N GLY A 959 -30.29 34.53 5.27
CA GLY A 959 -30.15 35.98 5.13
C GLY A 959 -31.48 36.72 5.20
#